data_AF-A0A2C9LF35-F1
#
_entry.id   AF-A0A2C9LF35-F1
#
_cell.length_a   1.000
_cell.length_b   1.000
_cell.length_c   1.000
_cell.angle_alpha   90.00
_cell.angle_beta   90.00
_cell.angle_gamma   90.00
#
_symmetry.space_group_name_H-M   'P 1'
#
loop_
_entity.id
_entity.type
_entity.pdbx_description
1 polymer ?
#
loop_
_entity_poly.entity_id
_entity_poly.type
_entity_poly.pdbx_seq_one_letter_code
_entity_poly.pdbx_strand_id
1 'polypeptide(L)'
;MLKCQNEQLPKQLMSWAKDEMKYQATSLSSRNNYEFPSEQDFKLLFQKPLDDVWKYILKHVKSVQTVKHVKGNIAVKCSLDAQKGFKSRPEKENEEESLKSKKSLSKDVKELTSCIIDISYLQKEMEQISKDVMETELSYQGISQHVRDLQRKESLLEVVFRTSEVRINQYTNCAKQITEHIDQIKKTSDKSSDNFVMGGKSHKEGLLETKRDRDVRLACEHLSRFLRDFYDGALSSNKETLQKAESTIWKNVLNIAEHSTQSIITSLISHVENTTKSLREETAKFNLIKDAQELSFTLEEDQSLHDVSQPVPVEKTVKQLLEASNLRHVLRWFKEQEHKNEEWKLTARLEDIKMEIHKHISRLLEDHPRNIQLAKGYVDSLIQLAVERAVLPCLREEVTRISEAIEIAKQEKQELHFKFEKIQDFKKIVGKKQAIISALAKQNSSAPERLSNKKSQVLSFVAAKSVEAQVSEMKLLTSGLRGNLSSEVDKFSSMVLPCLLVLSLDRLSQTRLCVLDLSIAPSMFYVLQEKPWIHADVYAALCFPSFKSTDSLPLHVLDVHNSLQELFNLQQHKEMRIKSALRGSKTIDDISHFIALLKKNCTELCNLMEQFDKSQCDKYIPKLNKGLESLTSLKKIDTIKSLISIWWEQPAKNTTPWVTQEGKTLEQWMQKWRLMVTEIHKKMDDRNVKAQR
;
A
#
# COMPACT_ATOMS: atom_id res chain seq x y z
N MET A 1 100.01 -37.05 20.77
CA MET A 1 98.55 -36.83 20.68
C MET A 1 98.19 -35.43 20.17
N LEU A 2 98.68 -35.01 18.99
CA LEU A 2 98.41 -33.66 18.43
C LEU A 2 98.02 -33.68 16.94
N LYS A 3 97.86 -34.88 16.33
CA LYS A 3 97.39 -35.02 14.94
C LYS A 3 95.88 -35.28 14.80
N CYS A 4 95.17 -35.66 15.88
CA CYS A 4 93.74 -35.99 15.80
C CYS A 4 92.78 -34.81 16.05
N GLN A 5 93.27 -33.60 16.39
CA GLN A 5 92.38 -32.44 16.62
C GLN A 5 92.13 -31.58 15.38
N ASN A 6 92.96 -31.67 14.32
CA ASN A 6 92.80 -30.84 13.13
C ASN A 6 91.83 -31.40 12.08
N GLU A 7 91.36 -32.64 12.20
CA GLU A 7 90.36 -33.21 11.28
C GLU A 7 88.91 -32.93 11.68
N GLN A 8 88.65 -32.48 12.92
CA GLN A 8 87.29 -32.22 13.41
C GLN A 8 86.82 -30.76 13.20
N LEU A 9 87.73 -29.82 12.99
CA LEU A 9 87.42 -28.39 12.84
C LEU A 9 86.61 -28.04 11.57
N PRO A 10 86.93 -28.62 10.38
CA PRO A 10 86.14 -28.39 9.17
C PRO A 10 84.70 -28.87 9.31
N LYS A 11 84.49 -30.02 9.98
CA LYS A 11 83.14 -30.55 10.26
C LYS A 11 82.36 -29.68 11.24
N GLN A 12 83.03 -29.14 12.26
CA GLN A 12 82.42 -28.20 13.21
C GLN A 12 82.03 -26.88 12.53
N LEU A 13 82.87 -26.36 11.62
CA LEU A 13 82.54 -25.18 10.83
C LEU A 13 81.36 -25.42 9.88
N MET A 14 81.29 -26.60 9.29
CA MET A 14 80.18 -27.01 8.42
C MET A 14 78.85 -27.10 9.18
N SER A 15 78.83 -27.70 10.37
CA SER A 15 77.63 -27.75 11.24
C SER A 15 77.28 -26.38 11.80
N TRP A 16 78.26 -25.57 12.19
CA TRP A 16 78.03 -24.18 12.60
C TRP A 16 77.39 -23.33 11.48
N ALA A 17 77.86 -23.47 10.24
CA ALA A 17 77.28 -22.75 9.10
C ALA A 17 75.84 -23.20 8.77
N LYS A 18 75.59 -24.52 8.80
CA LYS A 18 74.29 -25.09 8.43
C LYS A 18 73.25 -25.01 9.54
N ASP A 19 73.62 -25.35 10.76
CA ASP A 19 72.70 -25.56 11.88
C ASP A 19 72.58 -24.31 12.77
N GLU A 20 73.70 -23.64 13.10
CA GLU A 20 73.69 -22.44 13.95
C GLU A 20 73.45 -21.15 13.17
N MET A 21 74.08 -20.98 12.00
CA MET A 21 73.91 -19.80 11.13
C MET A 21 72.77 -19.92 10.12
N LYS A 22 72.14 -21.11 10.01
CA LYS A 22 71.07 -21.42 9.04
C LYS A 22 71.40 -20.97 7.62
N TYR A 23 72.65 -21.15 7.21
CA TYR A 23 73.09 -20.78 5.86
C TYR A 23 72.39 -21.68 4.83
N GLN A 24 71.43 -21.09 4.12
CA GLN A 24 70.81 -21.69 2.94
C GLN A 24 71.47 -21.04 1.72
N ALA A 25 71.95 -21.86 0.78
CA ALA A 25 72.41 -21.34 -0.50
C ALA A 25 71.24 -20.62 -1.16
N THR A 26 71.31 -19.29 -1.23
CA THR A 26 70.22 -18.43 -1.71
C THR A 26 69.85 -18.82 -3.14
N SER A 27 68.59 -19.19 -3.36
CA SER A 27 68.03 -19.61 -4.67
C SER A 27 67.77 -18.44 -5.63
N LEU A 28 68.59 -17.39 -5.62
CA LEU A 28 68.47 -16.24 -6.53
C LEU A 28 69.52 -16.33 -7.66
N SER A 29 69.43 -17.37 -8.47
CA SER A 29 69.86 -17.37 -9.87
C SER A 29 69.52 -18.72 -10.48
N SER A 30 68.37 -18.78 -11.15
CA SER A 30 67.94 -19.94 -11.93
C SER A 30 68.83 -20.05 -13.17
N ARG A 31 70.04 -20.63 -13.02
CA ARG A 31 70.76 -21.30 -14.13
C ARG A 31 71.99 -22.15 -13.79
N ASN A 32 72.43 -22.30 -12.53
CA ASN A 32 73.42 -23.34 -12.19
C ASN A 32 73.17 -23.87 -10.77
N ASN A 33 73.07 -25.20 -10.61
CA ASN A 33 72.95 -25.88 -9.32
C ASN A 33 74.23 -25.66 -8.51
N TYR A 34 74.20 -24.76 -7.52
CA TYR A 34 75.27 -24.68 -6.52
C TYR A 34 74.91 -25.60 -5.34
N GLU A 35 75.59 -26.75 -5.28
CA GLU A 35 75.55 -27.62 -4.11
C GLU A 35 76.28 -26.97 -2.93
N PHE A 36 75.82 -27.28 -1.71
CA PHE A 36 76.47 -26.83 -0.48
C PHE A 36 77.95 -27.28 -0.48
N PRO A 37 78.92 -26.41 -0.12
CA PRO A 37 80.34 -26.73 -0.25
C PRO A 37 80.71 -28.03 0.47
N SER A 38 81.55 -28.85 -0.15
CA SER A 38 81.93 -30.16 0.36
C SER A 38 82.91 -30.05 1.54
N GLU A 39 83.08 -31.12 2.32
CA GLU A 39 84.00 -31.14 3.46
C GLU A 39 85.47 -30.85 3.06
N GLN A 40 85.82 -31.08 1.79
CA GLN A 40 87.15 -30.78 1.24
C GLN A 40 87.34 -29.27 1.00
N ASP A 41 86.28 -28.55 0.63
CA ASP A 41 86.32 -27.10 0.42
C ASP A 41 86.51 -26.36 1.75
N PHE A 42 85.89 -26.86 2.82
CA PHE A 42 86.11 -26.33 4.16
C PHE A 42 87.52 -26.64 4.70
N LYS A 43 88.14 -27.75 4.30
CA LYS A 43 89.54 -28.06 4.67
C LYS A 43 90.55 -27.07 4.10
N LEU A 44 90.27 -26.45 2.95
CA LEU A 44 91.14 -25.43 2.35
C LEU A 44 91.23 -24.15 3.20
N LEU A 45 90.16 -23.82 3.95
CA LEU A 45 90.10 -22.64 4.81
C LEU A 45 91.02 -22.72 6.05
N PHE A 46 91.48 -23.92 6.40
CA PHE A 46 92.36 -24.19 7.54
C PHE A 46 93.83 -24.39 7.13
N GLN A 47 94.20 -23.97 5.91
CA GLN A 47 95.62 -23.83 5.55
C GLN A 47 96.20 -22.59 6.27
N LYS A 48 97.32 -22.78 6.99
CA LYS A 48 97.95 -21.75 7.84
C LYS A 48 98.20 -20.47 7.04
N PRO A 49 97.87 -19.28 7.58
CA PRO A 49 97.94 -18.91 9.00
C PRO A 49 96.59 -18.65 9.70
N LEU A 50 95.45 -19.05 9.12
CA LEU A 50 94.10 -18.65 9.58
C LEU A 50 93.43 -19.61 10.59
N ASP A 51 94.14 -20.66 11.01
CA ASP A 51 93.61 -21.77 11.83
C ASP A 51 93.07 -21.32 13.20
N ASP A 52 93.75 -20.35 13.83
CA ASP A 52 93.39 -19.83 15.16
C ASP A 52 92.18 -18.87 15.11
N VAL A 53 91.97 -18.20 13.98
CA VAL A 53 90.85 -17.26 13.77
C VAL A 53 89.53 -18.04 13.68
N TRP A 54 89.52 -19.15 12.95
CA TRP A 54 88.33 -19.98 12.81
C TRP A 54 87.95 -20.69 14.12
N LYS A 55 88.94 -21.11 14.93
CA LYS A 55 88.71 -21.61 16.31
C LYS A 55 88.06 -20.54 17.19
N TYR A 56 88.48 -19.29 17.05
CA TYR A 56 87.89 -18.18 17.80
C TYR A 56 86.44 -17.90 17.36
N ILE A 57 86.17 -17.88 16.05
CA ILE A 57 84.83 -17.63 15.49
C ILE A 57 83.84 -18.70 15.95
N LEU A 58 84.20 -19.97 15.85
CA LEU A 58 83.35 -21.09 16.29
C LEU A 58 83.00 -21.03 17.79
N LYS A 59 83.89 -20.46 18.62
CA LYS A 59 83.68 -20.36 20.06
C LYS A 59 82.84 -19.14 20.47
N HIS A 60 82.96 -18.03 19.74
CA HIS A 60 82.45 -16.71 20.17
C HIS A 60 81.30 -16.16 19.32
N VAL A 61 80.97 -16.77 18.18
CA VAL A 61 79.94 -16.25 17.26
C VAL A 61 78.83 -17.30 17.12
N LYS A 62 77.69 -17.10 17.79
CA LYS A 62 76.57 -18.08 17.81
C LYS A 62 75.26 -17.55 17.21
N SER A 63 75.26 -16.33 16.66
CA SER A 63 74.09 -15.67 16.08
C SER A 63 74.51 -14.53 15.13
N VAL A 64 73.65 -14.23 14.15
CA VAL A 64 73.82 -13.11 13.20
C VAL A 64 73.93 -11.75 13.92
N GLN A 65 73.32 -11.61 15.10
CA GLN A 65 73.44 -10.40 15.94
C GLN A 65 74.84 -10.28 16.57
N THR A 66 75.47 -11.40 16.94
CA THR A 66 76.83 -11.43 17.48
C THR A 66 77.87 -11.07 16.40
N VAL A 67 77.62 -11.45 15.15
CA VAL A 67 78.44 -11.04 13.97
C VAL A 67 78.40 -9.53 13.77
N LYS A 68 77.20 -8.90 13.86
CA LYS A 68 77.07 -7.43 13.80
C LYS A 68 77.84 -6.74 14.93
N HIS A 69 77.81 -7.31 16.14
CA HIS A 69 78.52 -6.74 17.29
C HIS A 69 80.05 -6.87 17.17
N VAL A 70 80.56 -8.01 16.69
CA VAL A 70 81.99 -8.22 16.43
C VAL A 70 82.49 -7.34 15.28
N LYS A 71 81.71 -7.19 14.19
CA LYS A 71 82.02 -6.26 13.09
C LYS A 71 82.08 -4.81 13.58
N GLY A 72 81.15 -4.41 14.47
CA GLY A 72 81.18 -3.12 15.15
C GLY A 72 82.44 -2.92 16.00
N ASN A 73 82.84 -3.92 16.78
CA ASN A 73 84.02 -3.84 17.65
C ASN A 73 85.35 -3.82 16.87
N ILE A 74 85.45 -4.52 15.73
CA ILE A 74 86.63 -4.49 14.85
C ILE A 74 86.75 -3.12 14.16
N ALA A 75 85.64 -2.54 13.70
CA ALA A 75 85.63 -1.21 13.10
C ALA A 75 86.04 -0.11 14.10
N VAL A 76 85.64 -0.24 15.37
CA VAL A 76 86.08 0.64 16.46
C VAL A 76 87.57 0.48 16.76
N LYS A 77 88.10 -0.74 16.72
CA LYS A 77 89.54 -0.99 16.94
C LYS A 77 90.41 -0.45 15.81
N CYS A 78 90.00 -0.63 14.55
CA CYS A 78 90.68 -0.01 13.39
C CYS A 78 90.64 1.52 13.44
N SER A 79 89.53 2.10 13.93
CA SER A 79 89.42 3.56 14.12
C SER A 79 90.28 4.08 15.29
N LEU A 80 90.50 3.28 16.33
CA LEU A 80 91.37 3.61 17.47
C LEU A 80 92.87 3.47 17.13
N ASP A 81 93.23 2.49 16.31
CA ASP A 81 94.62 2.30 15.84
C ASP A 81 95.02 3.35 14.80
N ALA A 82 94.06 3.89 14.02
CA ALA A 82 94.29 5.05 13.14
C ALA A 82 94.49 6.39 13.90
N GLN A 83 94.10 6.48 15.18
CA GLN A 83 94.22 7.68 16.01
C GLN A 83 95.50 7.74 16.89
N LYS A 84 96.29 6.66 16.97
CA LYS A 84 97.61 6.68 17.62
C LYS A 84 98.70 7.01 16.60
N GLY A 85 98.88 8.31 16.38
CA GLY A 85 99.92 8.87 15.51
C GLY A 85 101.34 8.45 15.87
N PHE A 86 102.09 8.07 14.85
CA PHE A 86 103.55 7.99 14.84
C PHE A 86 104.13 9.38 15.19
N LYS A 87 104.71 9.52 16.39
CA LYS A 87 105.58 10.66 16.74
C LYS A 87 106.99 10.36 16.24
N SER A 88 107.47 11.21 15.35
CA SER A 88 108.84 11.32 14.85
C SER A 88 109.76 12.03 15.85
N ARG A 89 111.01 11.56 16.00
CA ARG A 89 112.19 12.30 16.51
C ARG A 89 113.49 11.50 16.17
N PRO A 90 114.68 12.09 15.92
CA PRO A 90 115.35 11.92 14.63
C PRO A 90 116.67 11.13 14.73
N GLU A 91 117.21 10.93 13.53
CA GLU A 91 118.46 10.31 13.11
C GLU A 91 119.72 10.77 13.87
N LYS A 92 120.64 9.81 14.06
CA LYS A 92 122.05 9.80 13.63
C LYS A 92 122.41 8.31 13.44
N GLU A 93 123.03 7.80 12.38
CA GLU A 93 124.10 8.31 11.53
C GLU A 93 124.19 7.43 10.26
N ASN A 94 124.94 7.94 9.26
CA ASN A 94 125.39 7.33 8.01
C ASN A 94 124.50 7.54 6.77
N GLU A 95 124.67 8.74 6.22
CA GLU A 95 124.36 9.16 4.86
C GLU A 95 125.21 8.38 3.85
N GLU A 96 124.56 7.68 2.92
CA GLU A 96 124.85 7.69 1.46
C GLU A 96 123.98 6.69 0.66
N GLU A 97 123.25 5.78 1.31
CA GLU A 97 122.30 4.86 0.65
C GLU A 97 120.81 5.31 0.67
N SER A 98 120.49 6.39 1.39
CA SER A 98 119.09 6.79 1.69
C SER A 98 118.34 7.51 0.54
N LEU A 99 119.04 8.07 -0.45
CA LEU A 99 118.40 8.91 -1.49
C LEU A 99 117.71 8.15 -2.63
N LYS A 100 118.03 6.87 -2.87
CA LYS A 100 117.34 6.05 -3.89
C LYS A 100 116.11 5.33 -3.31
N SER A 101 116.17 4.86 -2.07
CA SER A 101 115.06 4.19 -1.39
C SER A 101 113.91 5.14 -1.04
N LYS A 102 114.17 6.43 -0.76
CA LYS A 102 113.11 7.42 -0.45
C LYS A 102 112.24 7.79 -1.66
N LYS A 103 112.78 7.71 -2.89
CA LYS A 103 112.02 8.01 -4.12
C LYS A 103 111.14 6.85 -4.59
N SER A 104 111.54 5.59 -4.38
CA SER A 104 110.66 4.44 -4.66
C SER A 104 109.54 4.35 -3.63
N LEU A 105 109.86 4.47 -2.33
CA LEU A 105 108.86 4.50 -1.26
C LEU A 105 107.86 5.65 -1.40
N SER A 106 108.27 6.84 -1.86
CA SER A 106 107.33 7.94 -2.12
C SER A 106 106.40 7.68 -3.31
N LYS A 107 106.79 6.83 -4.27
CA LYS A 107 105.95 6.46 -5.41
C LYS A 107 104.94 5.38 -4.99
N ASP A 108 105.41 4.36 -4.29
CA ASP A 108 104.58 3.27 -3.78
C ASP A 108 103.54 3.79 -2.78
N VAL A 109 103.89 4.77 -1.93
CA VAL A 109 102.94 5.42 -1.01
C VAL A 109 101.84 6.18 -1.75
N LYS A 110 102.16 6.84 -2.88
CA LYS A 110 101.17 7.54 -3.72
C LYS A 110 100.24 6.58 -4.43
N GLU A 111 100.77 5.47 -4.93
CA GLU A 111 99.96 4.39 -5.53
C GLU A 111 99.05 3.75 -4.47
N LEU A 112 99.54 3.51 -3.26
CA LEU A 112 98.74 3.04 -2.12
C LEU A 112 97.65 4.03 -1.72
N THR A 113 97.92 5.35 -1.73
CA THR A 113 96.87 6.34 -1.42
C THR A 113 95.80 6.40 -2.50
N SER A 114 96.18 6.24 -3.78
CA SER A 114 95.22 6.12 -4.89
C SER A 114 94.35 4.88 -4.71
N CYS A 115 94.94 3.71 -4.44
CA CYS A 115 94.20 2.47 -4.20
C CYS A 115 93.24 2.58 -3.00
N ILE A 116 93.61 3.30 -1.93
CA ILE A 116 92.73 3.53 -0.79
C ILE A 116 91.51 4.39 -1.18
N ILE A 117 91.70 5.41 -2.00
CA ILE A 117 90.61 6.24 -2.52
C ILE A 117 89.68 5.40 -3.41
N ASP A 118 90.23 4.58 -4.30
CA ASP A 118 89.46 3.70 -5.18
C ASP A 118 88.66 2.65 -4.38
N ILE A 119 89.26 2.07 -3.34
CA ILE A 119 88.56 1.16 -2.42
C ILE A 119 87.41 1.89 -1.71
N SER A 120 87.62 3.13 -1.26
CA SER A 120 86.56 3.91 -0.59
C SER A 120 85.43 4.27 -1.56
N TYR A 121 85.75 4.54 -2.82
CA TYR A 121 84.77 4.80 -3.88
C TYR A 121 83.94 3.54 -4.17
N LEU A 122 84.59 2.40 -4.35
CA LEU A 122 83.92 1.11 -4.59
C LEU A 122 83.05 0.69 -3.40
N GLN A 123 83.46 0.98 -2.16
CA GLN A 123 82.63 0.73 -0.98
C GLN A 123 81.34 1.56 -0.99
N LYS A 124 81.45 2.84 -1.37
CA LYS A 124 80.29 3.73 -1.49
C LYS A 124 79.34 3.31 -2.61
N GLU A 125 79.88 2.89 -3.77
CA GLU A 125 79.06 2.32 -4.85
C GLU A 125 78.37 1.03 -4.42
N MET A 126 79.07 0.16 -3.69
CA MET A 126 78.50 -1.10 -3.19
C MET A 126 77.37 -0.84 -2.18
N GLU A 127 77.50 0.16 -1.31
CA GLU A 127 76.43 0.60 -0.41
C GLU A 127 75.21 1.13 -1.18
N GLN A 128 75.43 1.93 -2.23
CA GLN A 128 74.35 2.47 -3.05
C GLN A 128 73.62 1.34 -3.80
N ILE A 129 74.35 0.44 -4.45
CA ILE A 129 73.77 -0.72 -5.14
C ILE A 129 72.99 -1.59 -4.15
N SER A 130 73.53 -1.82 -2.95
CA SER A 130 72.83 -2.61 -1.92
C SER A 130 71.50 -1.96 -1.50
N LYS A 131 71.43 -0.62 -1.45
CA LYS A 131 70.20 0.11 -1.12
C LYS A 131 69.16 -0.02 -2.24
N ASP A 132 69.59 0.15 -3.49
CA ASP A 132 68.74 0.04 -4.67
C ASP A 132 68.20 -1.39 -4.84
N VAL A 133 69.01 -2.41 -4.53
CA VAL A 133 68.57 -3.82 -4.49
C VAL A 133 67.50 -4.04 -3.43
N MET A 134 67.66 -3.50 -2.21
CA MET A 134 66.63 -3.64 -1.19
C MET A 134 65.31 -2.93 -1.55
N GLU A 135 65.38 -1.75 -2.17
CA GLU A 135 64.19 -1.01 -2.62
C GLU A 135 63.45 -1.77 -3.73
N THR A 136 64.19 -2.33 -4.69
CA THR A 136 63.59 -3.16 -5.74
C THR A 136 63.00 -4.46 -5.20
N GLU A 137 63.67 -5.13 -4.24
CA GLU A 137 63.12 -6.31 -3.56
C GLU A 137 61.81 -6.02 -2.81
N LEU A 138 61.73 -4.89 -2.10
CA LEU A 138 60.50 -4.45 -1.42
C LEU A 138 59.37 -4.19 -2.43
N SER A 139 59.66 -3.54 -3.55
CA SER A 139 58.68 -3.32 -4.61
C SER A 139 58.18 -4.63 -5.21
N TYR A 140 59.09 -5.60 -5.42
CA TYR A 140 58.76 -6.92 -5.97
C TYR A 140 57.89 -7.72 -4.99
N GLN A 141 58.17 -7.66 -3.69
CA GLN A 141 57.33 -8.28 -2.67
C GLN A 141 55.91 -7.71 -2.67
N GLY A 142 55.75 -6.38 -2.83
CA GLY A 142 54.45 -5.72 -2.95
C GLY A 142 53.65 -6.20 -4.17
N ILE A 143 54.29 -6.25 -5.33
CA ILE A 143 53.67 -6.75 -6.58
C ILE A 143 53.30 -8.23 -6.45
N SER A 144 54.20 -9.05 -5.89
CA SER A 144 53.95 -10.48 -5.65
C SER A 144 52.75 -10.72 -4.73
N GLN A 145 52.59 -9.89 -3.70
CA GLN A 145 51.41 -9.94 -2.82
C GLN A 145 50.13 -9.54 -3.56
N HIS A 146 50.19 -8.49 -4.38
CA HIS A 146 49.05 -8.06 -5.20
C HIS A 146 48.59 -9.15 -6.18
N VAL A 147 49.53 -9.83 -6.83
CA VAL A 147 49.24 -10.95 -7.74
C VAL A 147 48.56 -12.10 -6.99
N ARG A 148 49.04 -12.47 -5.79
CA ARG A 148 48.38 -13.50 -4.96
C ARG A 148 46.96 -13.11 -4.57
N ASP A 149 46.72 -11.84 -4.26
CA ASP A 149 45.39 -11.36 -3.91
C ASP A 149 44.43 -11.35 -5.11
N LEU A 150 44.92 -11.01 -6.30
CA LEU A 150 44.14 -11.12 -7.54
C LEU A 150 43.76 -12.58 -7.86
N GLN A 151 44.70 -13.51 -7.75
CA GLN A 151 44.44 -14.95 -7.96
C GLN A 151 43.40 -15.50 -6.97
N ARG A 152 43.42 -15.04 -5.72
CA ARG A 152 42.39 -15.40 -4.72
C ARG A 152 41.02 -14.84 -5.07
N LYS A 153 40.95 -13.58 -5.54
CA LYS A 153 39.70 -12.96 -6.00
C LYS A 153 39.12 -13.70 -7.21
N GLU A 154 39.95 -14.07 -8.17
CA GLU A 154 39.57 -14.86 -9.33
C GLU A 154 38.99 -16.22 -8.91
N SER A 155 39.67 -16.93 -8.01
CA SER A 155 39.19 -18.21 -7.46
C SER A 155 37.83 -18.08 -6.75
N LEU A 156 37.63 -17.01 -5.98
CA LEU A 156 36.34 -16.74 -5.31
C LEU A 156 35.23 -16.40 -6.31
N LEU A 157 35.54 -15.60 -7.33
CA LEU A 157 34.60 -15.27 -8.40
C LEU A 157 34.18 -16.51 -9.18
N GLU A 158 35.10 -17.44 -9.45
CA GLU A 158 34.78 -18.69 -10.13
C GLU A 158 33.82 -19.56 -9.31
N VAL A 159 34.00 -19.63 -7.98
CA VAL A 159 33.06 -20.33 -7.08
C VAL A 159 31.68 -19.67 -7.07
N VAL A 160 31.63 -18.34 -7.02
CA VAL A 160 30.36 -17.59 -7.09
C VAL A 160 29.66 -17.81 -8.43
N PHE A 161 30.42 -17.80 -9.53
CA PHE A 161 29.91 -18.03 -10.88
C PHE A 161 29.26 -19.42 -10.98
N ARG A 162 29.98 -20.48 -10.60
CA ARG A 162 29.44 -21.85 -10.57
C ARG A 162 28.19 -21.98 -9.70
N THR A 163 28.18 -21.33 -8.53
CA THR A 163 27.02 -21.35 -7.63
C THR A 163 25.81 -20.63 -8.25
N SER A 164 26.05 -19.53 -8.97
CA SER A 164 25.00 -18.79 -9.67
C SER A 164 24.42 -19.58 -10.84
N GLU A 165 25.26 -20.29 -11.60
CA GLU A 165 24.86 -21.12 -12.73
C GLU A 165 23.95 -22.29 -12.27
N VAL A 166 24.30 -22.93 -11.15
CA VAL A 166 23.44 -23.96 -10.53
C VAL A 166 22.07 -23.40 -10.13
N ARG A 167 22.00 -22.19 -9.56
CA ARG A 167 20.71 -21.55 -9.22
C ARG A 167 19.91 -21.16 -10.45
N ILE A 168 20.56 -20.64 -11.49
CA ILE A 168 19.90 -20.32 -12.77
C ILE A 168 19.29 -21.58 -13.38
N ASN A 169 20.00 -22.70 -13.34
CA ASN A 169 19.48 -23.99 -13.80
C ASN A 169 18.29 -24.49 -12.95
N GLN A 170 18.30 -24.27 -11.63
CA GLN A 170 17.16 -24.60 -10.77
C GLN A 170 15.92 -23.74 -11.08
N TYR A 171 16.09 -22.43 -11.25
CA TYR A 171 14.99 -21.53 -11.58
C TYR A 171 14.41 -21.79 -12.97
N THR A 172 15.25 -22.06 -13.97
CA THR A 172 14.79 -22.41 -15.32
C THR A 172 14.03 -23.73 -15.33
N ASN A 173 14.43 -24.72 -14.54
CA ASN A 173 13.68 -25.97 -14.40
C ASN A 173 12.31 -25.76 -13.72
N CYS A 174 12.27 -24.96 -12.65
CA CYS A 174 11.01 -24.60 -11.98
C CYS A 174 10.06 -23.85 -12.93
N ALA A 175 10.59 -22.92 -13.73
CA ALA A 175 9.81 -22.20 -14.74
C ALA A 175 9.22 -23.16 -15.80
N LYS A 176 9.99 -24.17 -16.27
CA LYS A 176 9.48 -25.18 -17.20
C LYS A 176 8.32 -25.98 -16.60
N GLN A 177 8.44 -26.44 -15.37
CA GLN A 177 7.38 -27.19 -14.68
C GLN A 177 6.09 -26.37 -14.52
N ILE A 178 6.21 -25.08 -14.17
CA ILE A 178 5.06 -24.16 -14.09
C ILE A 178 4.39 -24.02 -15.45
N THR A 179 5.18 -23.89 -16.52
CA THR A 179 4.67 -23.74 -17.89
C THR A 179 3.93 -25.01 -18.35
N GLU A 180 4.48 -26.19 -18.06
CA GLU A 180 3.83 -27.48 -18.35
C GLU A 180 2.51 -27.66 -17.60
N HIS A 181 2.43 -27.26 -16.33
CA HIS A 181 1.17 -27.29 -15.57
C HIS A 181 0.12 -26.33 -16.14
N ILE A 182 0.52 -25.14 -16.57
CA ILE A 182 -0.38 -24.18 -17.22
C ILE A 182 -0.94 -24.77 -18.53
N ASP A 183 -0.11 -25.44 -19.33
CA ASP A 183 -0.55 -26.06 -20.58
C ASP A 183 -1.47 -27.26 -20.34
N GLN A 184 -1.26 -28.02 -19.26
CA GLN A 184 -2.19 -29.09 -18.86
C GLN A 184 -3.56 -28.52 -18.47
N ILE A 185 -3.60 -27.42 -17.70
CA ILE A 185 -4.84 -26.74 -17.30
C ILE A 185 -5.60 -26.21 -18.52
N LYS A 186 -4.90 -25.60 -19.49
CA LYS A 186 -5.50 -25.14 -20.74
C LYS A 186 -6.09 -26.29 -21.56
N LYS A 187 -5.36 -27.40 -21.71
CA LYS A 187 -5.84 -28.58 -22.44
C LYS A 187 -7.06 -29.24 -21.77
N THR A 188 -7.20 -29.17 -20.45
CA THR A 188 -8.41 -29.64 -19.75
C THR A 188 -9.59 -28.68 -19.90
N SER A 189 -9.35 -27.39 -20.09
CA SER A 189 -10.38 -26.40 -20.39
C SER A 189 -10.98 -26.60 -21.78
N ASP A 190 -10.12 -26.80 -22.79
CA ASP A 190 -10.54 -26.86 -24.21
C ASP A 190 -11.27 -28.15 -24.60
N LYS A 191 -11.09 -29.26 -23.86
CA LYS A 191 -11.81 -30.52 -24.11
C LYS A 191 -13.28 -30.49 -23.68
N SER A 192 -13.73 -29.40 -23.06
CA SER A 192 -15.10 -29.27 -22.59
C SER A 192 -15.99 -28.49 -23.57
N SER A 193 -15.54 -27.44 -24.28
CA SER A 193 -16.33 -26.81 -25.38
C SER A 193 -16.53 -27.80 -26.55
N ASP A 194 -17.69 -28.09 -27.15
CA ASP A 194 -19.05 -27.55 -27.12
C ASP A 194 -20.01 -28.66 -27.60
N ASN A 195 -21.09 -28.92 -26.88
CA ASN A 195 -22.24 -29.64 -27.41
C ASN A 195 -23.44 -28.68 -27.37
N PHE A 196 -23.81 -28.13 -28.52
CA PHE A 196 -24.98 -27.25 -28.66
C PHE A 196 -26.26 -28.09 -28.74
N VAL A 197 -27.30 -27.66 -28.03
CA VAL A 197 -28.61 -28.31 -27.96
C VAL A 197 -29.67 -27.25 -28.27
N MET A 198 -30.73 -27.60 -29.00
CA MET A 198 -31.81 -26.66 -29.28
C MET A 198 -32.64 -26.34 -28.02
N GLY A 199 -32.92 -25.06 -27.81
CA GLY A 199 -33.73 -24.55 -26.70
C GLY A 199 -35.16 -25.07 -26.73
N GLY A 200 -35.67 -25.49 -25.56
CA GLY A 200 -37.06 -25.93 -25.38
C GLY A 200 -38.07 -24.77 -25.32
N LYS A 201 -39.36 -25.12 -25.50
CA LYS A 201 -40.58 -24.30 -25.74
C LYS A 201 -40.82 -23.01 -24.92
N SER A 202 -39.98 -22.64 -23.95
CA SER A 202 -40.13 -21.42 -23.14
C SER A 202 -39.29 -20.24 -23.60
N HIS A 203 -38.27 -20.46 -24.44
CA HIS A 203 -37.51 -19.40 -25.10
C HIS A 203 -37.95 -19.29 -26.57
N LYS A 204 -37.96 -18.07 -27.11
CA LYS A 204 -38.25 -17.77 -28.53
C LYS A 204 -37.60 -18.86 -29.40
N GLU A 205 -38.42 -19.60 -30.15
CA GLU A 205 -37.99 -20.71 -31.00
C GLU A 205 -36.80 -20.27 -31.86
N GLY A 206 -35.65 -20.94 -31.70
CA GLY A 206 -34.49 -20.76 -32.59
C GLY A 206 -33.15 -20.35 -31.98
N LEU A 207 -33.03 -20.11 -30.66
CA LEU A 207 -31.70 -19.92 -30.04
C LEU A 207 -31.03 -21.26 -29.69
N LEU A 208 -29.82 -21.45 -30.22
CA LEU A 208 -28.92 -22.54 -29.85
C LEU A 208 -28.38 -22.28 -28.44
N GLU A 209 -28.64 -23.19 -27.49
CA GLU A 209 -28.09 -23.16 -26.13
C GLU A 209 -27.00 -24.22 -25.99
N THR A 210 -25.95 -23.99 -25.20
CA THR A 210 -25.02 -25.08 -24.86
C THR A 210 -25.69 -26.05 -23.89
N LYS A 211 -25.30 -27.34 -23.89
CA LYS A 211 -25.82 -28.31 -22.90
C LYS A 211 -25.66 -27.81 -21.46
N ARG A 212 -24.56 -27.09 -21.19
CA ARG A 212 -24.25 -26.47 -19.89
C ARG A 212 -25.23 -25.37 -19.52
N ASP A 213 -25.50 -24.46 -20.45
CA ASP A 213 -26.44 -23.35 -20.23
C ASP A 213 -27.85 -23.89 -20.00
N ARG A 214 -28.21 -24.96 -20.72
CA ARG A 214 -29.48 -25.66 -20.53
C ARG A 214 -29.61 -26.27 -19.14
N ASP A 215 -28.60 -27.00 -18.67
CA ASP A 215 -28.64 -27.71 -17.38
C ASP A 215 -28.67 -26.70 -16.22
N VAL A 216 -27.91 -25.60 -16.31
CA VAL A 216 -27.94 -24.48 -15.34
C VAL A 216 -29.29 -23.77 -15.36
N ARG A 217 -29.85 -23.47 -16.54
CA ARG A 217 -31.17 -22.82 -16.68
C ARG A 217 -32.28 -23.70 -16.09
N LEU A 218 -32.33 -24.98 -16.45
CA LEU A 218 -33.34 -25.89 -15.94
C LEU A 218 -33.28 -25.99 -14.41
N ALA A 219 -32.09 -26.10 -13.82
CA ALA A 219 -31.96 -26.11 -12.37
C ALA A 219 -32.47 -24.81 -11.71
N CYS A 220 -32.17 -23.65 -12.29
CA CYS A 220 -32.68 -22.35 -11.82
C CYS A 220 -34.21 -22.24 -11.95
N GLU A 221 -34.79 -22.72 -13.05
CA GLU A 221 -36.24 -22.74 -13.26
C GLU A 221 -36.95 -23.71 -12.31
N HIS A 222 -36.36 -24.89 -12.05
CA HIS A 222 -36.89 -25.86 -11.10
C HIS A 222 -36.84 -25.33 -9.66
N LEU A 223 -35.75 -24.65 -9.28
CA LEU A 223 -35.65 -23.97 -7.99
C LEU A 223 -36.67 -22.82 -7.87
N SER A 224 -36.83 -22.03 -8.93
CA SER A 224 -37.79 -20.92 -8.95
C SER A 224 -39.24 -21.41 -8.86
N ARG A 225 -39.57 -22.51 -9.54
CA ARG A 225 -40.88 -23.17 -9.42
C ARG A 225 -41.11 -23.71 -8.02
N PHE A 226 -40.12 -24.38 -7.42
CA PHE A 226 -40.21 -24.83 -6.04
C PHE A 226 -40.46 -23.68 -5.05
N LEU A 227 -39.73 -22.57 -5.17
CA LEU A 227 -39.92 -21.40 -4.32
C LEU A 227 -41.31 -20.77 -4.49
N ARG A 228 -41.84 -20.76 -5.72
CA ARG A 228 -43.19 -20.28 -6.02
C ARG A 228 -44.26 -21.20 -5.43
N ASP A 229 -44.16 -22.49 -5.65
CA ASP A 229 -45.08 -23.50 -5.10
C ASP A 229 -45.04 -23.52 -3.56
N PHE A 230 -43.90 -23.15 -2.96
CA PHE A 230 -43.75 -22.98 -1.51
C PHE A 230 -44.45 -21.70 -1.03
N TYR A 231 -44.28 -20.60 -1.76
CA TYR A 231 -44.91 -19.30 -1.45
C TYR A 231 -46.43 -19.33 -1.61
N ASP A 232 -46.94 -19.98 -2.67
CA ASP A 232 -48.37 -20.11 -2.98
C ASP A 232 -49.07 -21.15 -2.07
N GLY A 233 -48.36 -21.73 -1.09
CA GLY A 233 -48.92 -22.65 -0.10
C GLY A 233 -49.22 -24.06 -0.61
N ALA A 234 -48.98 -24.35 -1.89
CA ALA A 234 -49.23 -25.65 -2.52
C ALA A 234 -48.39 -26.79 -1.91
N LEU A 235 -47.24 -26.48 -1.31
CA LEU A 235 -46.33 -27.43 -0.66
C LEU A 235 -46.50 -27.52 0.89
N SER A 236 -47.45 -26.77 1.49
CA SER A 236 -47.43 -26.47 2.93
C SER A 236 -48.00 -27.52 3.89
N SER A 237 -48.51 -28.68 3.44
CA SER A 237 -49.12 -29.66 4.35
C SER A 237 -48.70 -31.13 4.20
N ASN A 238 -47.87 -31.51 3.21
CA ASN A 238 -47.46 -32.90 3.03
C ASN A 238 -45.93 -33.07 3.05
N LYS A 239 -45.44 -33.76 4.09
CA LYS A 239 -44.00 -34.05 4.28
C LYS A 239 -43.40 -34.87 3.12
N GLU A 240 -44.22 -35.75 2.51
CA GLU A 240 -43.80 -36.58 1.38
C GLU A 240 -43.67 -35.80 0.07
N THR A 241 -44.54 -34.81 -0.18
CA THR A 241 -44.44 -33.98 -1.39
C THR A 241 -43.23 -33.06 -1.31
N LEU A 242 -42.89 -32.59 -0.10
CA LEU A 242 -41.72 -31.76 0.14
C LEU A 242 -40.42 -32.55 -0.04
N GLN A 243 -40.32 -33.78 0.48
CA GLN A 243 -39.16 -34.66 0.26
C GLN A 243 -39.00 -35.09 -1.22
N LYS A 244 -40.10 -35.32 -1.94
CA LYS A 244 -40.06 -35.60 -3.39
C LYS A 244 -39.61 -34.38 -4.19
N ALA A 245 -40.07 -33.19 -3.84
CA ALA A 245 -39.62 -31.95 -4.47
C ALA A 245 -38.15 -31.65 -4.18
N GLU A 246 -37.72 -31.83 -2.92
CA GLU A 246 -36.32 -31.66 -2.49
C GLU A 246 -35.37 -32.62 -3.20
N SER A 247 -35.72 -33.91 -3.28
CA SER A 247 -34.90 -34.90 -4.00
C SER A 247 -34.82 -34.63 -5.50
N THR A 248 -35.87 -34.05 -6.09
CA THR A 248 -35.87 -33.63 -7.51
C THR A 248 -34.95 -32.43 -7.74
N ILE A 249 -34.89 -31.46 -6.81
CA ILE A 249 -33.97 -30.32 -6.88
C ILE A 249 -32.53 -30.79 -6.75
N TRP A 250 -32.24 -31.64 -5.75
CA TRP A 250 -30.88 -32.16 -5.56
C TRP A 250 -30.40 -32.96 -6.75
N LYS A 251 -31.27 -33.75 -7.39
CA LYS A 251 -30.92 -34.46 -8.63
C LYS A 251 -30.57 -33.51 -9.78
N ASN A 252 -31.28 -32.38 -9.90
CA ASN A 252 -31.01 -31.38 -10.94
C ASN A 252 -29.75 -30.56 -10.64
N VAL A 253 -29.46 -30.27 -9.36
CA VAL A 253 -28.21 -29.62 -8.94
C VAL A 253 -27.01 -30.55 -9.14
N LEU A 254 -27.19 -31.85 -8.92
CA LEU A 254 -26.15 -32.86 -9.14
C LEU A 254 -25.73 -32.93 -10.61
N ASN A 255 -26.67 -32.76 -11.54
CA ASN A 255 -26.35 -32.69 -12.99
C ASN A 255 -25.46 -31.49 -13.35
N ILE A 256 -25.48 -30.40 -12.57
CA ILE A 256 -24.59 -29.24 -12.77
C ILE A 256 -23.19 -29.50 -12.23
N ALA A 257 -23.05 -30.36 -11.21
CA ALA A 257 -21.77 -30.66 -10.56
C ALA A 257 -20.76 -31.38 -11.48
N GLU A 258 -21.20 -31.92 -12.61
CA GLU A 258 -20.33 -32.49 -13.65
C GLU A 258 -19.56 -31.42 -14.47
N HIS A 259 -19.85 -30.13 -14.26
CA HIS A 259 -19.22 -29.03 -14.98
C HIS A 259 -18.19 -28.28 -14.13
N SER A 260 -17.18 -27.66 -14.78
CA SER A 260 -16.16 -26.88 -14.06
C SER A 260 -16.79 -25.65 -13.40
N THR A 261 -16.30 -25.27 -12.21
CA THR A 261 -16.81 -24.14 -11.43
C THR A 261 -16.83 -22.83 -12.21
N GLN A 262 -15.79 -22.58 -12.99
CA GLN A 262 -15.69 -21.39 -13.83
C GLN A 262 -16.73 -21.40 -14.96
N SER A 263 -17.02 -22.56 -15.53
CA SER A 263 -18.04 -22.72 -16.57
C SER A 263 -19.46 -22.53 -16.03
N ILE A 264 -19.74 -23.02 -14.81
CA ILE A 264 -21.03 -22.82 -14.15
C ILE A 264 -21.28 -21.32 -13.90
N ILE A 265 -20.26 -20.62 -13.41
CA ILE A 265 -20.35 -19.17 -13.15
C ILE A 265 -20.62 -18.40 -14.44
N THR A 266 -19.93 -18.71 -15.54
CA THR A 266 -20.16 -18.03 -16.83
C THR A 266 -21.57 -18.28 -17.39
N SER A 267 -22.09 -19.50 -17.27
CA SER A 267 -23.46 -19.84 -17.69
C SER A 267 -24.52 -19.14 -16.83
N LEU A 268 -24.28 -19.03 -15.51
CA LEU A 268 -25.15 -18.27 -14.59
C LEU A 268 -25.17 -16.78 -14.94
N ILE A 269 -24.02 -16.18 -15.21
CA ILE A 269 -23.92 -14.76 -15.62
C ILE A 269 -24.72 -14.54 -16.91
N SER A 270 -24.52 -15.38 -17.92
CA SER A 270 -25.26 -15.30 -19.19
C SER A 270 -26.79 -15.44 -18.98
N HIS A 271 -27.22 -16.35 -18.11
CA HIS A 271 -28.64 -16.53 -17.78
C HIS A 271 -29.24 -15.30 -17.07
N VAL A 272 -28.51 -14.70 -16.12
CA VAL A 272 -28.93 -13.47 -15.42
C VAL A 272 -29.01 -12.28 -16.39
N GLU A 273 -28.06 -12.16 -17.31
CA GLU A 273 -28.09 -11.11 -18.33
C GLU A 273 -29.29 -11.26 -19.27
N ASN A 274 -29.59 -12.48 -19.72
CA ASN A 274 -30.71 -12.74 -20.62
C ASN A 274 -32.07 -12.55 -19.93
N THR A 275 -32.21 -12.98 -18.68
CA THR A 275 -33.43 -12.74 -17.88
C THR A 275 -33.63 -11.25 -17.57
N THR A 276 -32.56 -10.52 -17.28
CA THR A 276 -32.60 -9.07 -17.07
C THR A 276 -33.01 -8.33 -18.35
N LYS A 277 -32.50 -8.74 -19.51
CA LYS A 277 -32.92 -8.19 -20.81
C LYS A 277 -34.41 -8.45 -21.06
N SER A 278 -34.87 -9.69 -20.88
CA SER A 278 -36.29 -10.04 -21.03
C SER A 278 -37.18 -9.26 -20.07
N LEU A 279 -36.77 -9.08 -18.81
CA LEU A 279 -37.51 -8.29 -17.84
C LEU A 279 -37.58 -6.82 -18.24
N ARG A 280 -36.49 -6.24 -18.76
CA ARG A 280 -36.49 -4.87 -19.28
C ARG A 280 -37.40 -4.71 -20.49
N GLU A 281 -37.41 -5.69 -21.40
CA GLU A 281 -38.32 -5.69 -22.55
C GLU A 281 -39.79 -5.73 -22.10
N GLU A 282 -40.15 -6.60 -21.16
CA GLU A 282 -41.52 -6.63 -20.59
C GLU A 282 -41.84 -5.36 -19.79
N THR A 283 -40.90 -4.85 -18.99
CA THR A 283 -41.08 -3.61 -18.21
C THR A 283 -41.32 -2.41 -19.13
N ALA A 284 -40.65 -2.36 -20.29
CA ALA A 284 -40.82 -1.30 -21.28
C ALA A 284 -42.18 -1.34 -22.01
N LYS A 285 -42.89 -2.48 -21.98
CA LYS A 285 -44.26 -2.57 -22.52
C LYS A 285 -45.30 -1.94 -21.58
N PHE A 286 -45.01 -1.83 -20.28
CA PHE A 286 -45.92 -1.18 -19.33
C PHE A 286 -45.84 0.34 -19.47
N ASN A 287 -46.92 0.96 -19.94
CA ASN A 287 -47.03 2.42 -20.01
C ASN A 287 -47.95 2.90 -18.88
N LEU A 288 -47.37 3.05 -17.69
CA LEU A 288 -48.04 3.52 -16.48
C LEU A 288 -48.85 4.81 -16.68
N ILE A 289 -48.45 5.68 -17.61
CA ILE A 289 -49.17 6.93 -17.91
C ILE A 289 -50.44 6.64 -18.70
N LYS A 290 -50.38 5.73 -19.68
CA LYS A 290 -51.53 5.33 -20.49
C LYS A 290 -52.50 4.49 -19.67
N ASP A 291 -51.98 3.57 -18.86
CA ASP A 291 -52.77 2.72 -17.94
C ASP A 291 -53.43 3.57 -16.83
N ALA A 292 -52.75 4.62 -16.33
CA ALA A 292 -53.34 5.56 -15.38
C ALA A 292 -54.34 6.54 -16.02
N GLN A 293 -54.20 6.85 -17.32
CA GLN A 293 -55.17 7.65 -18.07
C GLN A 293 -56.46 6.85 -18.35
N GLU A 294 -56.36 5.54 -18.55
CA GLU A 294 -57.52 4.64 -18.64
C GLU A 294 -58.24 4.46 -17.29
N LEU A 295 -57.58 4.77 -16.17
CA LEU A 295 -58.13 4.71 -14.81
C LEU A 295 -58.37 6.12 -14.24
N SER A 296 -59.34 6.87 -14.79
CA SER A 296 -59.76 8.17 -14.22
C SER A 296 -61.14 8.08 -13.57
N PHE A 297 -61.15 7.98 -12.24
CA PHE A 297 -62.35 8.09 -11.40
C PHE A 297 -62.31 9.41 -10.63
N THR A 298 -63.44 10.10 -10.54
CA THR A 298 -63.60 11.24 -9.62
C THR A 298 -64.54 10.86 -8.49
N LEU A 299 -64.22 11.34 -7.29
CA LEU A 299 -64.97 11.09 -6.06
C LEU A 299 -65.58 12.42 -5.62
N GLU A 300 -66.91 12.54 -5.68
CA GLU A 300 -67.64 13.67 -5.07
C GLU A 300 -68.04 13.34 -3.62
N GLU A 301 -68.54 14.37 -2.89
CA GLU A 301 -68.69 14.44 -1.42
C GLU A 301 -69.59 13.34 -0.80
N ASP A 302 -70.28 12.57 -1.63
CA ASP A 302 -71.21 11.49 -1.33
C ASP A 302 -70.63 10.07 -1.54
N GLN A 303 -69.30 9.95 -1.72
CA GLN A 303 -68.53 8.69 -1.74
C GLN A 303 -68.91 7.70 -2.86
N SER A 304 -69.60 8.13 -3.91
CA SER A 304 -69.87 7.27 -5.07
C SER A 304 -68.82 7.48 -6.18
N LEU A 305 -68.18 6.39 -6.61
CA LEU A 305 -67.17 6.39 -7.68
C LEU A 305 -67.88 6.42 -9.04
N HIS A 306 -67.63 7.47 -9.83
CA HIS A 306 -68.12 7.58 -11.21
C HIS A 306 -66.99 7.45 -12.22
N ASP A 307 -67.22 6.61 -13.23
CA ASP A 307 -66.33 6.38 -14.38
C ASP A 307 -66.50 7.52 -15.39
N VAL A 308 -65.41 8.25 -15.66
CA VAL A 308 -65.39 9.42 -16.57
C VAL A 308 -64.79 9.09 -17.94
N SER A 309 -64.69 7.80 -18.29
CA SER A 309 -64.13 7.32 -19.57
C SER A 309 -64.91 7.77 -20.82
N GLN A 310 -66.13 8.31 -20.67
CA GLN A 310 -66.87 8.92 -21.78
C GLN A 310 -66.69 10.45 -21.78
N PRO A 311 -66.25 11.05 -22.91
CA PRO A 311 -66.08 12.49 -22.99
C PRO A 311 -67.44 13.18 -22.85
N VAL A 312 -67.59 13.95 -21.77
CA VAL A 312 -68.69 14.92 -21.60
C VAL A 312 -68.75 15.78 -22.86
N PRO A 313 -69.92 15.94 -23.53
CA PRO A 313 -70.01 16.72 -24.75
C PRO A 313 -69.60 18.16 -24.45
N VAL A 314 -68.46 18.55 -25.02
CA VAL A 314 -67.85 19.87 -24.91
C VAL A 314 -68.90 20.94 -25.13
N GLU A 315 -68.99 21.87 -24.18
CA GLU A 315 -69.88 23.02 -24.21
C GLU A 315 -69.81 23.74 -25.57
N LYS A 316 -70.97 24.07 -26.12
CA LYS A 316 -71.12 24.74 -27.42
C LYS A 316 -70.23 25.98 -27.47
N THR A 317 -69.35 26.06 -28.46
CA THR A 317 -68.48 27.23 -28.66
C THR A 317 -69.31 28.51 -28.81
N VAL A 318 -68.74 29.67 -28.43
CA VAL A 318 -69.41 30.99 -28.54
C VAL A 318 -69.96 31.22 -29.96
N LYS A 319 -69.25 30.76 -30.98
CA LYS A 319 -69.69 30.80 -32.38
C LYS A 319 -70.97 30.00 -32.61
N GLN A 320 -71.04 28.76 -32.11
CA GLN A 320 -72.24 27.91 -32.22
C GLN A 320 -73.43 28.48 -31.43
N LEU A 321 -73.19 29.13 -30.29
CA LEU A 321 -74.25 29.81 -29.53
C LEU A 321 -74.80 31.03 -30.30
N LEU A 322 -73.92 31.81 -30.94
CA LEU A 322 -74.33 32.94 -31.79
C LEU A 322 -75.09 32.48 -33.03
N GLU A 323 -74.64 31.41 -33.70
CA GLU A 323 -75.35 30.82 -34.84
C GLU A 323 -76.74 30.29 -34.43
N ALA A 324 -76.82 29.60 -33.29
CA ALA A 324 -78.11 29.13 -32.74
C ALA A 324 -79.02 30.28 -32.29
N SER A 325 -78.46 31.40 -31.85
CA SER A 325 -79.23 32.62 -31.52
C SER A 325 -79.76 33.29 -32.80
N ASN A 326 -78.91 33.45 -33.81
CA ASN A 326 -79.29 34.04 -35.10
C ASN A 326 -80.40 33.22 -35.79
N LEU A 327 -80.28 31.89 -35.78
CA LEU A 327 -81.33 31.01 -36.31
C LEU A 327 -82.66 31.19 -35.57
N ARG A 328 -82.63 31.32 -34.23
CA ARG A 328 -83.84 31.60 -33.43
C ARG A 328 -84.47 32.95 -33.79
N HIS A 329 -83.68 33.99 -34.02
CA HIS A 329 -84.17 35.29 -34.48
C HIS A 329 -84.83 35.19 -35.86
N VAL A 330 -84.21 34.49 -36.82
CA VAL A 330 -84.77 34.27 -38.16
C VAL A 330 -86.09 33.51 -38.09
N LEU A 331 -86.16 32.43 -37.30
CA LEU A 331 -87.40 31.66 -37.12
C LEU A 331 -88.51 32.49 -36.45
N ARG A 332 -88.17 33.34 -35.48
CA ARG A 332 -89.13 34.26 -34.86
C ARG A 332 -89.69 35.25 -35.88
N TRP A 333 -88.85 35.80 -36.75
CA TRP A 333 -89.28 36.70 -37.82
C TRP A 333 -90.25 36.00 -38.79
N PHE A 334 -89.96 34.77 -39.21
CA PHE A 334 -90.89 34.01 -40.07
C PHE A 334 -92.26 33.81 -39.41
N LYS A 335 -92.30 33.44 -38.13
CA LYS A 335 -93.56 33.32 -37.39
C LYS A 335 -94.30 34.65 -37.26
N GLU A 336 -93.59 35.74 -37.05
CA GLU A 336 -94.20 37.09 -36.99
C GLU A 336 -94.83 37.46 -38.34
N GLN A 337 -94.19 37.14 -39.46
CA GLN A 337 -94.76 37.37 -40.80
C GLN A 337 -96.00 36.51 -41.04
N GLU A 338 -95.99 35.25 -40.60
CA GLU A 338 -97.15 34.37 -40.67
C GLU A 338 -98.34 34.95 -39.89
N HIS A 339 -98.12 35.38 -38.65
CA HIS A 339 -99.16 36.01 -37.83
C HIS A 339 -99.69 37.32 -38.44
N LYS A 340 -98.82 38.18 -39.00
CA LYS A 340 -99.24 39.41 -39.68
C LYS A 340 -100.09 39.14 -40.92
N ASN A 341 -99.77 38.09 -41.67
CA ASN A 341 -100.56 37.70 -42.83
C ASN A 341 -101.95 37.20 -42.41
N GLU A 342 -102.03 36.40 -41.34
CA GLU A 342 -103.31 35.95 -40.80
C GLU A 342 -104.13 37.11 -40.22
N GLU A 343 -103.51 38.05 -39.51
CA GLU A 343 -104.16 39.28 -39.03
C GLU A 343 -104.75 40.09 -40.19
N TRP A 344 -104.00 40.25 -41.28
CA TRP A 344 -104.47 40.96 -42.47
C TRP A 344 -105.70 40.28 -43.10
N LYS A 345 -105.67 38.94 -43.25
CA LYS A 345 -106.82 38.16 -43.78
C LYS A 345 -108.06 38.30 -42.89
N LEU A 346 -107.88 38.20 -41.57
CA LEU A 346 -108.98 38.30 -40.61
C LEU A 346 -109.58 39.71 -40.59
N THR A 347 -108.74 40.74 -40.69
CA THR A 347 -109.17 42.14 -40.76
C THR A 347 -109.98 42.41 -42.04
N ALA A 348 -109.52 41.90 -43.19
CA ALA A 348 -110.27 42.00 -44.44
C ALA A 348 -111.66 41.34 -44.32
N ARG A 349 -111.72 40.14 -43.75
CA ARG A 349 -112.98 39.42 -43.52
C ARG A 349 -113.91 40.16 -42.55
N LEU A 350 -113.36 40.80 -41.51
CA LEU A 350 -114.14 41.63 -40.59
C LEU A 350 -114.79 42.82 -41.31
N GLU A 351 -114.03 43.50 -42.17
CA GLU A 351 -114.55 44.62 -42.97
C GLU A 351 -115.62 44.19 -43.97
N ASP A 352 -115.47 43.02 -44.60
CA ASP A 352 -116.51 42.46 -45.48
C ASP A 352 -117.83 42.22 -44.71
N ILE A 353 -117.75 41.60 -43.54
CA ILE A 353 -118.92 41.33 -42.67
C ILE A 353 -119.55 42.64 -42.20
N LYS A 354 -118.72 43.62 -41.79
CA LYS A 354 -119.17 44.95 -41.37
C LYS A 354 -119.91 45.67 -42.50
N MET A 355 -119.38 45.60 -43.73
CA MET A 355 -120.03 46.16 -44.92
C MET A 355 -121.38 45.48 -45.21
N GLU A 356 -121.48 44.16 -45.06
CA GLU A 356 -122.71 43.40 -45.21
C GLU A 356 -123.78 43.83 -44.18
N ILE A 357 -123.40 44.00 -42.91
CA ILE A 357 -124.27 44.51 -41.84
C ILE A 357 -124.72 45.94 -42.15
N HIS A 358 -123.81 46.82 -42.57
CA HIS A 358 -124.12 48.18 -42.97
C HIS A 358 -125.10 48.25 -44.15
N LYS A 359 -124.97 47.33 -45.12
CA LYS A 359 -125.91 47.20 -46.24
C LYS A 359 -127.28 46.72 -45.76
N HIS A 360 -127.34 45.79 -44.81
CA HIS A 360 -128.57 45.30 -44.22
C HIS A 360 -129.31 46.41 -43.43
N ILE A 361 -128.59 47.19 -42.61
CA ILE A 361 -129.12 48.34 -41.89
C ILE A 361 -129.68 49.40 -42.85
N SER A 362 -128.99 49.64 -43.97
CA SER A 362 -129.43 50.61 -44.97
C SER A 362 -130.71 50.17 -45.69
N ARG A 363 -130.95 48.87 -45.86
CA ARG A 363 -132.18 48.29 -46.42
C ARG A 363 -133.36 48.28 -45.44
N LEU A 364 -133.10 48.21 -44.13
CA LEU A 364 -134.16 48.11 -43.11
C LEU A 364 -134.74 49.47 -42.69
N LEU A 365 -134.02 50.56 -42.90
CA LEU A 365 -134.33 51.90 -42.35
C LEU A 365 -134.52 52.97 -43.45
N GLU A 366 -134.90 52.57 -44.67
CA GLU A 366 -134.84 53.33 -45.95
C GLU A 366 -135.30 54.80 -45.88
N ASP A 367 -136.17 55.19 -44.95
CA ASP A 367 -136.77 56.53 -44.87
C ASP A 367 -136.09 57.53 -43.92
N HIS A 368 -135.08 57.14 -43.13
CA HIS A 368 -134.47 58.01 -42.10
C HIS A 368 -132.93 57.99 -42.08
N PRO A 369 -132.24 58.92 -42.79
CA PRO A 369 -130.78 58.94 -42.92
C PRO A 369 -130.06 59.11 -41.58
N ARG A 370 -130.65 59.87 -40.64
CA ARG A 370 -130.10 60.07 -39.29
C ARG A 370 -130.10 58.78 -38.46
N ASN A 371 -131.13 57.95 -38.61
CA ASN A 371 -131.26 56.69 -37.89
C ASN A 371 -130.30 55.62 -38.47
N ILE A 372 -130.09 55.62 -39.78
CA ILE A 372 -129.09 54.76 -40.45
C ILE A 372 -127.69 55.08 -39.92
N GLN A 373 -127.32 56.36 -39.80
CA GLN A 373 -126.00 56.76 -39.32
C GLN A 373 -125.77 56.39 -37.86
N LEU A 374 -126.78 56.57 -36.99
CA LEU A 374 -126.72 56.15 -35.58
C LEU A 374 -126.62 54.63 -35.43
N ALA A 375 -127.38 53.85 -36.20
CA ALA A 375 -127.34 52.40 -36.15
C ALA A 375 -125.98 51.83 -36.62
N LYS A 376 -125.41 52.39 -37.71
CA LYS A 376 -124.06 52.04 -38.16
C LYS A 376 -123.00 52.40 -37.10
N GLY A 377 -123.06 53.61 -36.54
CA GLY A 377 -122.14 54.03 -35.47
C GLY A 377 -122.26 53.19 -34.20
N TYR A 378 -123.47 52.72 -33.85
CA TYR A 378 -123.68 51.81 -32.73
C TYR A 378 -123.06 50.43 -32.98
N VAL A 379 -123.26 49.85 -34.18
CA VAL A 379 -122.63 48.58 -34.56
C VAL A 379 -121.11 48.69 -34.58
N ASP A 380 -120.56 49.77 -35.15
CA ASP A 380 -119.12 50.03 -35.14
C ASP A 380 -118.55 50.12 -33.72
N SER A 381 -119.28 50.78 -32.81
CA SER A 381 -118.90 50.86 -31.40
C SER A 381 -118.97 49.50 -30.68
N LEU A 382 -119.95 48.66 -31.01
CA LEU A 382 -120.05 47.30 -30.48
C LEU A 382 -118.93 46.38 -30.98
N ILE A 383 -118.57 46.48 -32.27
CA ILE A 383 -117.45 45.75 -32.86
C ILE A 383 -116.14 46.18 -32.17
N GLN A 384 -115.91 47.48 -32.02
CA GLN A 384 -114.74 48.01 -31.32
C GLN A 384 -114.66 47.52 -29.87
N LEU A 385 -115.79 47.55 -29.14
CA LEU A 385 -115.84 47.04 -27.77
C LEU A 385 -115.55 45.54 -27.68
N ALA A 386 -115.99 44.75 -28.66
CA ALA A 386 -115.69 43.32 -28.74
C ALA A 386 -114.20 43.06 -29.00
N VAL A 387 -113.57 43.85 -29.89
CA VAL A 387 -112.13 43.80 -30.15
C VAL A 387 -111.34 44.11 -28.88
N GLU A 388 -111.67 45.22 -28.20
CA GLU A 388 -110.99 45.62 -26.95
C GLU A 388 -111.13 44.55 -25.85
N ARG A 389 -112.31 43.94 -25.71
CA ARG A 389 -112.54 42.84 -24.76
C ARG A 389 -111.74 41.58 -25.09
N ALA A 390 -111.56 41.25 -26.37
CA ALA A 390 -110.80 40.09 -26.80
C ALA A 390 -109.28 40.28 -26.64
N VAL A 391 -108.78 41.50 -26.86
CA VAL A 391 -107.34 41.82 -26.77
C VAL A 391 -106.85 41.90 -25.32
N LEU A 392 -107.68 42.38 -24.40
CA LEU A 392 -107.32 42.59 -23.00
C LEU A 392 -106.76 41.35 -22.27
N PRO A 393 -107.34 40.13 -22.35
CA PRO A 393 -106.73 38.94 -21.74
C PRO A 393 -105.39 38.56 -22.37
N CYS A 394 -105.25 38.67 -23.69
CA CYS A 394 -103.99 38.38 -24.38
C CYS A 394 -102.88 39.34 -23.94
N LEU A 395 -103.16 40.64 -23.82
CA LEU A 395 -102.19 41.62 -23.31
C LEU A 395 -101.82 41.34 -21.85
N ARG A 396 -102.77 40.95 -21.00
CA ARG A 396 -102.47 40.60 -19.61
C ARG A 396 -101.54 39.39 -19.52
N GLU A 397 -101.79 38.34 -20.31
CA GLU A 397 -100.93 37.16 -20.35
C GLU A 397 -99.52 37.48 -20.86
N GLU A 398 -99.41 38.35 -21.86
CA GLU A 398 -98.11 38.78 -22.37
C GLU A 398 -97.33 39.59 -21.33
N VAL A 399 -98.01 40.50 -20.60
CA VAL A 399 -97.40 41.26 -19.51
C VAL A 399 -96.89 40.34 -18.41
N THR A 400 -97.65 39.31 -18.02
CA THR A 400 -97.18 38.32 -17.04
C THR A 400 -95.98 37.54 -17.56
N ARG A 401 -96.02 37.06 -18.81
CA ARG A 401 -94.94 36.28 -19.43
C ARG A 401 -93.65 37.08 -19.55
N ILE A 402 -93.73 38.34 -19.96
CA ILE A 402 -92.58 39.25 -20.05
C ILE A 402 -92.04 39.54 -18.64
N SER A 403 -92.90 39.74 -17.64
CA SER A 403 -92.47 40.00 -16.27
C SER A 403 -91.71 38.82 -15.66
N GLU A 404 -92.20 37.59 -15.87
CA GLU A 404 -91.50 36.36 -15.46
C GLU A 404 -90.15 36.21 -16.16
N ALA A 405 -90.11 36.43 -17.48
CA ALA A 405 -88.87 36.37 -18.25
C ALA A 405 -87.83 37.41 -17.79
N ILE A 406 -88.27 38.61 -17.38
CA ILE A 406 -87.40 39.65 -16.84
C ILE A 406 -86.80 39.21 -15.50
N GLU A 407 -87.59 38.64 -14.59
CA GLU A 407 -87.07 38.18 -13.29
C GLU A 407 -86.11 36.99 -13.45
N ILE A 408 -86.39 36.04 -14.35
CA ILE A 408 -85.46 34.95 -14.67
C ILE A 408 -84.14 35.53 -15.22
N ALA A 409 -84.20 36.41 -16.22
CA ALA A 409 -83.00 37.02 -16.81
C ALA A 409 -82.19 37.84 -15.79
N LYS A 410 -82.86 38.45 -14.80
CA LYS A 410 -82.21 39.19 -13.72
C LYS A 410 -81.49 38.25 -12.74
N GLN A 411 -82.08 37.09 -12.42
CA GLN A 411 -81.42 36.05 -11.61
C GLN A 411 -80.21 35.48 -12.34
N GLU A 412 -80.34 35.12 -13.62
CA GLU A 412 -79.24 34.63 -14.45
C GLU A 412 -78.10 35.65 -14.53
N LYS A 413 -78.44 36.94 -14.67
CA LYS A 413 -77.44 38.03 -14.67
C LYS A 413 -76.71 38.13 -13.34
N GLN A 414 -77.41 38.00 -12.21
CA GLN A 414 -76.78 38.02 -10.87
C GLN A 414 -75.85 36.82 -10.69
N GLU A 415 -76.26 35.63 -11.10
CA GLU A 415 -75.43 34.42 -11.05
C GLU A 415 -74.19 34.58 -11.94
N LEU A 416 -74.34 35.13 -13.14
CA LEU A 416 -73.21 35.39 -14.04
C LEU A 416 -72.22 36.40 -13.45
N HIS A 417 -72.72 37.46 -12.81
CA HIS A 417 -71.86 38.42 -12.10
C HIS A 417 -71.08 37.75 -10.97
N PHE A 418 -71.72 36.88 -10.18
CA PHE A 418 -71.07 36.14 -9.10
C PHE A 418 -70.00 35.18 -9.64
N LYS A 419 -70.29 34.45 -10.73
CA LYS A 419 -69.31 33.60 -11.42
C LYS A 419 -68.13 34.42 -11.94
N PHE A 420 -68.38 35.59 -12.52
CA PHE A 420 -67.33 36.49 -13.00
C PHE A 420 -66.43 36.99 -11.85
N GLU A 421 -67.02 37.36 -10.71
CA GLU A 421 -66.27 37.78 -9.52
C GLU A 421 -65.37 36.67 -9.00
N LYS A 422 -65.89 35.43 -8.90
CA LYS A 422 -65.08 34.25 -8.55
C LYS A 422 -63.90 34.04 -9.49
N ILE A 423 -64.11 34.21 -10.81
CA ILE A 423 -63.03 34.09 -11.81
C ILE A 423 -61.97 35.20 -11.60
N GLN A 424 -62.39 36.43 -11.29
CA GLN A 424 -61.46 37.52 -11.00
C GLN A 424 -60.63 37.24 -9.76
N ASP A 425 -61.23 36.73 -8.69
CA ASP A 425 -60.51 36.37 -7.47
C ASP A 425 -59.55 35.20 -7.68
N PHE A 426 -59.97 34.19 -8.45
CA PHE A 426 -59.08 33.11 -8.87
C PHE A 426 -57.88 33.66 -9.65
N LYS A 427 -58.09 34.57 -10.61
CA LYS A 427 -56.98 35.22 -11.35
C LYS A 427 -56.03 35.98 -10.43
N LYS A 428 -56.53 36.69 -9.41
CA LYS A 428 -55.68 37.36 -8.40
C LYS A 428 -54.84 36.34 -7.62
N ILE A 429 -55.44 35.23 -7.19
CA ILE A 429 -54.73 34.16 -6.47
C ILE A 429 -53.65 33.53 -7.35
N VAL A 430 -53.97 33.22 -8.61
CA VAL A 430 -53.01 32.68 -9.58
C VAL A 430 -51.87 33.66 -9.80
N GLY A 431 -52.14 34.96 -9.94
CA GLY A 431 -51.11 35.99 -10.05
C GLY A 431 -50.18 36.02 -8.84
N LYS A 432 -50.71 35.94 -7.62
CA LYS A 432 -49.91 35.86 -6.37
C LYS A 432 -49.05 34.59 -6.34
N LYS A 433 -49.62 33.42 -6.66
CA LYS A 433 -48.89 32.15 -6.69
C LYS A 433 -47.79 32.17 -7.76
N GLN A 434 -48.08 32.70 -8.95
CA GLN A 434 -47.10 32.82 -10.03
C GLN A 434 -45.94 33.74 -9.63
N ALA A 435 -46.21 34.85 -8.94
CA ALA A 435 -45.16 35.73 -8.42
C ALA A 435 -44.25 35.02 -7.41
N ILE A 436 -44.81 34.19 -6.52
CA ILE A 436 -44.03 33.36 -5.58
C ILE A 436 -43.17 32.35 -6.34
N ILE A 437 -43.76 31.65 -7.32
CA ILE A 437 -43.04 30.68 -8.16
C ILE A 437 -41.88 31.37 -8.90
N SER A 438 -42.11 32.54 -9.50
CA SER A 438 -41.07 33.31 -10.16
C SER A 438 -39.96 33.78 -9.20
N ALA A 439 -40.31 34.19 -7.98
CA ALA A 439 -39.32 34.56 -6.97
C ALA A 439 -38.48 33.35 -6.52
N LEU A 440 -39.11 32.20 -6.29
CA LEU A 440 -38.43 30.95 -5.95
C LEU A 440 -37.53 30.48 -7.09
N ALA A 441 -38.00 30.51 -8.34
CA ALA A 441 -37.21 30.16 -9.51
C ALA A 441 -35.96 31.06 -9.64
N LYS A 442 -36.10 32.37 -9.39
CA LYS A 442 -34.99 33.32 -9.41
C LYS A 442 -33.99 33.13 -8.26
N GLN A 443 -34.45 32.75 -7.08
CA GLN A 443 -33.54 32.37 -5.99
C GLN A 443 -32.80 31.07 -6.31
N ASN A 444 -33.51 30.09 -6.85
CA ASN A 444 -32.97 28.76 -7.14
C ASN A 444 -32.07 28.73 -8.39
N SER A 445 -32.21 29.67 -9.32
CA SER A 445 -31.33 29.75 -10.50
C SER A 445 -29.87 29.99 -10.14
N SER A 446 -29.59 30.60 -8.99
CA SER A 446 -28.23 30.80 -8.46
C SER A 446 -27.72 29.64 -7.58
N ALA A 447 -28.59 28.70 -7.21
CA ALA A 447 -28.24 27.56 -6.37
C ALA A 447 -27.17 26.63 -6.99
N PRO A 448 -27.24 26.24 -8.28
CA PRO A 448 -26.22 25.36 -8.86
C PRO A 448 -24.83 26.01 -8.89
N GLU A 449 -24.75 27.30 -9.20
CA GLU A 449 -23.49 28.05 -9.18
C GLU A 449 -22.93 28.18 -7.76
N ARG A 450 -23.78 28.49 -6.78
CA ARG A 450 -23.40 28.51 -5.36
C ARG A 450 -22.90 27.15 -4.88
N LEU A 451 -23.57 26.07 -5.27
CA LEU A 451 -23.20 24.70 -4.88
C LEU A 451 -21.87 24.30 -5.52
N SER A 452 -21.68 24.62 -6.80
CA SER A 452 -20.42 24.40 -7.52
C SER A 452 -19.26 25.17 -6.87
N ASN A 453 -19.47 26.45 -6.54
CA ASN A 453 -18.48 27.27 -5.83
C ASN A 453 -18.14 26.71 -4.45
N LYS A 454 -19.14 26.25 -3.68
CA LYS A 454 -18.91 25.62 -2.37
C LYS A 454 -18.20 24.27 -2.50
N LYS A 455 -18.55 23.44 -3.50
CA LYS A 455 -17.85 22.18 -3.83
C LYS A 455 -16.37 22.46 -4.13
N SER A 456 -16.09 23.45 -4.98
CA SER A 456 -14.73 23.88 -5.31
C SER A 456 -13.95 24.36 -4.07
N GLN A 457 -14.58 25.18 -3.22
CA GLN A 457 -13.98 25.63 -1.96
C GLN A 457 -13.62 24.47 -1.03
N VAL A 458 -14.54 23.51 -0.81
CA VAL A 458 -14.28 22.35 0.05
C VAL A 458 -13.16 21.48 -0.53
N LEU A 459 -13.17 21.23 -1.84
CA LEU A 459 -12.10 20.46 -2.50
C LEU A 459 -10.75 21.15 -2.39
N SER A 460 -10.68 22.46 -2.60
CA SER A 460 -9.45 23.25 -2.47
C SER A 460 -8.93 23.22 -1.02
N PHE A 461 -9.83 23.33 -0.03
CA PHE A 461 -9.48 23.26 1.38
C PHE A 461 -8.93 21.88 1.75
N VAL A 462 -9.62 20.80 1.36
CA VAL A 462 -9.17 19.42 1.61
C VAL A 462 -7.81 19.17 0.96
N ALA A 463 -7.62 19.59 -0.30
CA ALA A 463 -6.34 19.46 -0.99
C ALA A 463 -5.21 20.22 -0.27
N ALA A 464 -5.43 21.48 0.10
CA ALA A 464 -4.43 22.30 0.78
C ALA A 464 -4.07 21.75 2.18
N LYS A 465 -5.07 21.38 3.00
CA LYS A 465 -4.86 20.97 4.39
C LYS A 465 -4.36 19.54 4.57
N SER A 466 -4.85 18.60 3.78
CA SER A 466 -4.55 17.17 3.99
C SER A 466 -3.44 16.64 3.10
N VAL A 467 -3.32 17.17 1.87
CA VAL A 467 -2.40 16.63 0.88
C VAL A 467 -1.11 17.44 0.84
N GLU A 468 -1.18 18.76 0.75
CA GLU A 468 0.01 19.58 0.53
C GLU A 468 0.96 19.56 1.73
N ALA A 469 0.44 19.64 2.95
CA ALA A 469 1.25 19.54 4.17
C ALA A 469 1.93 18.17 4.31
N GLN A 470 1.17 17.07 4.13
CA GLN A 470 1.72 15.71 4.27
C GLN A 470 2.66 15.33 3.13
N VAL A 471 2.39 15.77 1.90
CA VAL A 471 3.28 15.54 0.76
C VAL A 471 4.55 16.36 0.90
N SER A 472 4.48 17.59 1.44
CA SER A 472 5.67 18.41 1.69
C SER A 472 6.54 17.81 2.80
N GLU A 473 5.93 17.35 3.88
CA GLU A 473 6.62 16.65 4.97
C GLU A 473 7.26 15.34 4.48
N MET A 474 6.52 14.49 3.73
CA MET A 474 7.08 13.29 3.12
C MET A 474 8.18 13.62 2.11
N LYS A 475 8.03 14.65 1.26
CA LYS A 475 9.10 15.05 0.33
C LYS A 475 10.35 15.52 1.08
N LEU A 476 10.19 16.24 2.18
CA LEU A 476 11.30 16.67 3.04
C LEU A 476 11.99 15.45 3.67
N LEU A 477 11.23 14.50 4.22
CA LEU A 477 11.77 13.24 4.77
C LEU A 477 12.45 12.38 3.70
N THR A 478 11.83 12.19 2.52
CA THR A 478 12.40 11.42 1.42
C THR A 478 13.65 12.09 0.84
N SER A 479 13.68 13.42 0.71
CA SER A 479 14.87 14.14 0.25
C SER A 479 15.99 14.15 1.29
N GLY A 480 15.67 14.30 2.58
CA GLY A 480 16.61 14.15 3.68
C GLY A 480 17.22 12.75 3.73
N LEU A 481 16.40 11.71 3.61
CA LEU A 481 16.86 10.32 3.56
C LEU A 481 17.69 10.03 2.31
N ARG A 482 17.34 10.60 1.16
CA ARG A 482 18.14 10.49 -0.07
C ARG A 482 19.49 11.19 0.08
N GLY A 483 19.52 12.36 0.71
CA GLY A 483 20.76 13.07 1.06
C GLY A 483 21.63 12.26 2.02
N ASN A 484 21.02 11.63 3.02
CA ASN A 484 21.71 10.72 3.94
C ASN A 484 22.27 9.50 3.22
N LEU A 485 21.52 8.89 2.29
CA LEU A 485 21.98 7.74 1.50
C LEU A 485 23.15 8.14 0.58
N SER A 486 23.10 9.33 -0.03
CA SER A 486 24.24 9.85 -0.83
C SER A 486 25.47 10.02 0.06
N SER A 487 25.31 10.67 1.21
CA SER A 487 26.39 10.83 2.17
C SER A 487 26.90 9.50 2.71
N GLU A 488 26.04 8.49 2.84
CA GLU A 488 26.36 7.16 3.31
C GLU A 488 27.16 6.39 2.25
N VAL A 489 26.73 6.43 0.98
CA VAL A 489 27.46 5.82 -0.14
C VAL A 489 28.85 6.44 -0.28
N ASP A 490 28.95 7.76 -0.16
CA ASP A 490 30.23 8.46 -0.19
C ASP A 490 31.13 8.03 0.98
N LYS A 491 30.57 7.88 2.19
CA LYS A 491 31.31 7.42 3.37
C LYS A 491 31.71 5.93 3.30
N PHE A 492 30.84 5.04 2.79
CA PHE A 492 31.19 3.64 2.56
C PHE A 492 32.26 3.48 1.48
N SER A 493 32.25 4.32 0.46
CA SER A 493 33.29 4.31 -0.57
C SER A 493 34.68 4.64 -0.02
N SER A 494 34.74 5.32 1.13
CA SER A 494 35.99 5.61 1.85
C SER A 494 36.47 4.47 2.78
N MET A 495 35.64 3.45 3.05
CA MET A 495 36.05 2.30 3.87
C MET A 495 36.93 1.31 3.09
N VAL A 496 38.09 0.98 3.66
CA VAL A 496 38.99 -0.03 3.09
C VAL A 496 38.54 -1.44 3.49
N LEU A 497 38.50 -2.37 2.53
CA LEU A 497 38.00 -3.75 2.67
C LEU A 497 38.48 -4.52 3.94
N PRO A 498 39.74 -4.38 4.41
CA PRO A 498 40.19 -5.06 5.63
C PRO A 498 39.42 -4.68 6.90
N CYS A 499 38.74 -3.52 6.93
CA CYS A 499 37.89 -3.10 8.04
C CYS A 499 36.58 -3.90 8.14
N LEU A 500 36.17 -4.57 7.07
CA LEU A 500 34.96 -5.39 6.98
C LEU A 500 35.25 -6.90 7.10
N LEU A 501 36.52 -7.30 7.11
CA LEU A 501 36.92 -8.69 7.27
C LEU A 501 36.96 -9.06 8.75
N VAL A 502 36.17 -10.07 9.13
CA VAL A 502 36.01 -10.50 10.51
C VAL A 502 36.25 -12.00 10.60
N LEU A 503 37.11 -12.41 11.54
CA LEU A 503 37.43 -13.81 11.82
C LEU A 503 36.72 -14.26 13.09
N SER A 504 36.16 -15.47 13.06
CA SER A 504 35.64 -16.14 14.26
C SER A 504 36.78 -16.91 14.90
N LEU A 505 37.17 -16.53 16.13
CA LEU A 505 38.32 -17.13 16.82
C LEU A 505 38.00 -18.47 17.49
N ASP A 506 36.72 -18.79 17.69
CA ASP A 506 36.30 -20.05 18.27
C ASP A 506 34.96 -20.54 17.68
N ARG A 507 34.74 -21.86 17.60
CA ARG A 507 33.45 -22.42 17.13
C ARG A 507 32.33 -22.31 18.17
N LEU A 508 32.68 -22.06 19.43
CA LEU A 508 31.76 -22.06 20.57
C LEU A 508 31.47 -20.67 21.14
N SER A 509 32.43 -19.76 21.10
CA SER A 509 32.20 -18.35 21.46
C SER A 509 31.89 -17.56 20.20
N GLN A 510 30.72 -16.92 20.15
CA GLN A 510 30.30 -16.00 19.08
C GLN A 510 31.16 -14.71 18.98
N THR A 511 32.36 -14.71 19.54
CA THR A 511 33.33 -13.62 19.47
C THR A 511 33.99 -13.60 18.10
N ARG A 512 33.60 -12.59 17.32
CA ARG A 512 34.15 -12.29 16.00
C ARG A 512 34.96 -11.01 16.10
N LEU A 513 36.21 -11.04 15.63
CA LEU A 513 37.15 -9.92 15.71
C LEU A 513 37.60 -9.53 14.30
N CYS A 514 37.74 -8.23 14.05
CA CYS A 514 38.20 -7.72 12.77
C CYS A 514 39.65 -8.18 12.53
N VAL A 515 39.96 -8.59 11.29
CA VAL A 515 41.29 -9.07 10.89
C VAL A 515 42.40 -8.06 11.23
N LEU A 516 42.09 -6.76 11.12
CA LEU A 516 43.02 -5.68 11.46
C LEU A 516 43.36 -5.64 12.95
N ASP A 517 42.44 -6.03 13.84
CA ASP A 517 42.66 -6.05 15.30
C ASP A 517 43.53 -7.25 15.74
N LEU A 518 43.74 -8.20 14.84
CA LEU A 518 44.60 -9.37 15.02
C LEU A 518 45.99 -9.17 14.38
N SER A 519 46.26 -7.98 13.83
CA SER A 519 47.55 -7.67 13.21
C SER A 519 48.65 -7.54 14.27
N ILE A 520 49.75 -8.27 14.05
CA ILE A 520 50.93 -8.29 14.92
C ILE A 520 51.82 -7.05 14.70
N ALA A 521 51.54 -6.24 13.68
CA ALA A 521 52.26 -5.00 13.36
C ALA A 521 51.29 -3.82 13.11
N PRO A 522 50.70 -3.24 14.17
CA PRO A 522 49.70 -2.18 14.03
C PRO A 522 50.23 -0.91 13.36
N SER A 523 51.54 -0.64 13.50
CA SER A 523 52.21 0.54 12.97
C SER A 523 52.53 0.46 11.47
N MET A 524 52.42 -0.71 10.83
CA MET A 524 52.68 -0.87 9.40
C MET A 524 51.46 -0.60 8.51
N PHE A 525 50.27 -0.48 9.10
CA PHE A 525 49.04 -0.20 8.35
C PHE A 525 48.51 1.18 8.74
N TYR A 526 48.71 2.19 7.90
CA TYR A 526 48.16 3.54 8.06
C TYR A 526 46.64 3.52 8.33
N VAL A 527 45.94 2.55 7.73
CA VAL A 527 44.50 2.28 7.88
C VAL A 527 44.07 1.99 9.34
N LEU A 528 44.96 1.48 10.20
CA LEU A 528 44.65 1.21 11.61
C LEU A 528 44.55 2.49 12.46
N GLN A 529 45.21 3.59 12.07
CA GLN A 529 45.09 4.88 12.77
C GLN A 529 43.78 5.61 12.45
N GLU A 530 43.27 5.46 11.22
CA GLU A 530 42.04 6.13 10.77
C GLU A 530 40.76 5.30 11.04
N LYS A 531 40.89 4.01 11.31
CA LYS A 531 39.79 3.07 11.60
C LYS A 531 38.75 3.61 12.61
N PRO A 532 39.12 4.16 13.78
CA PRO A 532 38.13 4.60 14.77
C PRO A 532 37.23 5.73 14.25
N TRP A 533 37.81 6.65 13.48
CA TRP A 533 37.12 7.83 12.94
C TRP A 533 36.21 7.45 11.77
N ILE A 534 36.70 6.60 10.86
CA ILE A 534 35.92 6.09 9.72
C ILE A 534 34.73 5.25 10.21
N HIS A 535 34.92 4.39 11.21
CA HIS A 535 33.81 3.63 11.81
C HIS A 535 32.81 4.53 12.54
N ALA A 536 33.29 5.51 13.31
CA ALA A 536 32.41 6.46 14.01
C ALA A 536 31.55 7.27 13.03
N ASP A 537 32.13 7.75 11.94
CA ASP A 537 31.43 8.55 10.93
C ASP A 537 30.40 7.73 10.13
N VAL A 538 30.73 6.47 9.82
CA VAL A 538 29.81 5.54 9.15
C VAL A 538 28.67 5.13 10.09
N TYR A 539 28.96 4.81 11.36
CA TYR A 539 27.93 4.48 12.33
C TYR A 539 27.01 5.65 12.64
N ALA A 540 27.55 6.86 12.74
CA ALA A 540 26.75 8.06 12.96
C ALA A 540 25.84 8.36 11.74
N ALA A 541 26.36 8.23 10.51
CA ALA A 541 25.56 8.43 9.29
C ALA A 541 24.41 7.42 9.17
N LEU A 542 24.65 6.17 9.56
CA LEU A 542 23.68 5.08 9.49
C LEU A 542 22.71 4.99 10.68
N CYS A 543 22.88 5.84 11.70
CA CYS A 543 22.27 5.65 13.01
C CYS A 543 22.46 4.21 13.54
N PHE A 544 23.65 3.64 13.29
CA PHE A 544 23.93 2.25 13.63
C PHE A 544 24.06 2.10 15.15
N PRO A 545 23.36 1.13 15.78
CA PRO A 545 23.38 1.01 17.23
C PRO A 545 24.77 0.65 17.74
N SER A 546 25.28 1.42 18.72
CA SER A 546 26.62 1.27 19.30
C SER A 546 26.88 -0.10 19.96
N PHE A 547 25.82 -0.85 20.26
CA PHE A 547 25.90 -2.19 20.86
C PHE A 547 25.99 -3.33 19.83
N LYS A 548 25.87 -3.05 18.52
CA LYS A 548 25.93 -4.06 17.46
C LYS A 548 27.33 -4.18 16.87
N SER A 549 27.71 -5.39 16.45
CA SER A 549 29.01 -5.62 15.77
C SER A 549 28.98 -5.11 14.33
N THR A 550 30.15 -4.69 13.83
CA THR A 550 30.36 -4.23 12.45
C THR A 550 29.83 -5.20 11.39
N ASP A 551 29.83 -6.50 11.70
CA ASP A 551 29.34 -7.58 10.83
C ASP A 551 27.85 -7.44 10.49
N SER A 552 27.08 -6.75 11.35
CA SER A 552 25.65 -6.53 11.15
C SER A 552 25.34 -5.23 10.40
N LEU A 553 26.38 -4.47 10.02
CA LEU A 553 26.28 -3.26 9.23
C LEU A 553 25.63 -3.51 7.85
N PRO A 554 26.00 -4.55 7.06
CA PRO A 554 25.37 -4.81 5.76
C PRO A 554 23.89 -5.17 5.88
N LEU A 555 23.51 -5.89 6.94
CA LEU A 555 22.11 -6.23 7.21
C LEU A 555 21.30 -4.99 7.60
N HIS A 556 21.90 -4.09 8.39
CA HIS A 556 21.29 -2.81 8.75
C HIS A 556 21.10 -1.90 7.53
N VAL A 557 22.09 -1.82 6.64
CA VAL A 557 22.00 -1.09 5.36
C VAL A 557 20.86 -1.66 4.50
N LEU A 558 20.73 -3.00 4.43
CA LEU A 558 19.65 -3.65 3.70
C LEU A 558 18.28 -3.34 4.31
N ASP A 559 18.14 -3.34 5.63
CA ASP A 559 16.91 -2.96 6.34
C ASP A 559 16.53 -1.49 6.11
N VAL A 560 17.52 -0.59 6.14
CA VAL A 560 17.33 0.83 5.82
C VAL A 560 16.88 0.99 4.36
N HIS A 561 17.50 0.27 3.42
CA HIS A 561 17.12 0.28 2.01
C HIS A 561 15.69 -0.22 1.77
N ASN A 562 15.31 -1.34 2.40
CA ASN A 562 13.95 -1.87 2.32
C ASN A 562 12.93 -0.87 2.88
N SER A 563 13.25 -0.23 4.02
CA SER A 563 12.41 0.79 4.63
C SER A 563 12.24 2.02 3.71
N LEU A 564 13.30 2.42 3.00
CA LEU A 564 13.24 3.51 2.02
C LEU A 564 12.37 3.15 0.82
N GLN A 565 12.48 1.92 0.33
CA GLN A 565 11.69 1.44 -0.79
C GLN A 565 10.20 1.33 -0.43
N GLU A 566 9.88 0.90 0.79
CA GLU A 566 8.52 0.94 1.34
C GLU A 566 7.96 2.36 1.39
N LEU A 567 8.73 3.32 1.94
CA LEU A 567 8.31 4.73 2.01
C LEU A 567 8.10 5.34 0.61
N PHE A 568 8.97 5.02 -0.35
CA PHE A 568 8.85 5.49 -1.73
C PHE A 568 7.60 4.92 -2.42
N ASN A 569 7.32 3.63 -2.23
CA ASN A 569 6.10 2.99 -2.74
C ASN A 569 4.84 3.62 -2.15
N LEU A 570 4.86 3.91 -0.84
CA LEU A 570 3.76 4.56 -0.13
C LEU A 570 3.51 5.98 -0.66
N GLN A 571 4.57 6.72 -1.00
CA GLN A 571 4.49 8.04 -1.63
C GLN A 571 3.79 7.97 -2.99
N GLN A 572 4.22 7.07 -3.87
CA GLN A 572 3.60 6.93 -5.19
C GLN A 572 2.13 6.52 -5.10
N HIS A 573 1.80 5.60 -4.19
CA HIS A 573 0.42 5.14 -4.00
C HIS A 573 -0.51 6.28 -3.56
N LYS A 574 -0.06 7.13 -2.62
CA LYS A 574 -0.84 8.30 -2.18
C LYS A 574 -1.00 9.32 -3.31
N GLU A 575 0.06 9.61 -4.05
CA GLU A 575 0.02 10.55 -5.17
C GLU A 575 -0.93 10.10 -6.29
N MET A 576 -0.94 8.80 -6.61
CA MET A 576 -1.88 8.20 -7.56
C MET A 576 -3.33 8.30 -7.09
N ARG A 577 -3.61 8.01 -5.80
CA ARG A 577 -4.95 8.15 -5.19
C ARG A 577 -5.46 9.59 -5.24
N ILE A 578 -4.58 10.56 -5.02
CA ILE A 578 -4.94 11.98 -5.11
C ILE A 578 -5.26 12.36 -6.56
N LYS A 579 -4.42 11.95 -7.52
CA LYS A 579 -4.66 12.20 -8.95
C LYS A 579 -5.93 11.51 -9.46
N SER A 580 -6.30 10.34 -8.94
CA SER A 580 -7.57 9.69 -9.30
C SER A 580 -8.78 10.39 -8.68
N ALA A 581 -8.71 10.83 -7.42
CA ALA A 581 -9.76 11.60 -6.76
C ALA A 581 -10.01 12.96 -7.43
N LEU A 582 -8.93 13.68 -7.81
CA LEU A 582 -9.01 14.94 -8.55
C LEU A 582 -9.60 14.77 -9.97
N ARG A 583 -9.30 13.66 -10.64
CA ARG A 583 -9.90 13.33 -11.94
C ARG A 583 -11.39 12.99 -11.81
N GLY A 584 -11.76 12.17 -10.83
CA GLY A 584 -13.16 11.85 -10.55
C GLY A 584 -13.99 13.08 -10.18
N SER A 585 -13.40 14.05 -9.50
CA SER A 585 -14.08 15.31 -9.17
C SER A 585 -14.48 16.16 -10.39
N LYS A 586 -13.80 16.01 -11.54
CA LYS A 586 -14.08 16.77 -12.75
C LYS A 586 -15.11 16.10 -13.67
N THR A 587 -15.33 14.80 -13.52
CA THR A 587 -16.21 14.00 -14.39
C THR A 587 -17.55 13.63 -13.76
N ILE A 588 -17.71 13.83 -12.45
CA ILE A 588 -18.91 13.38 -11.72
C ILE A 588 -19.71 14.58 -11.23
N ASP A 589 -20.80 14.88 -11.94
CA ASP A 589 -21.85 15.82 -11.54
C ASP A 589 -22.68 15.29 -10.36
N ASP A 590 -22.64 13.98 -10.11
CA ASP A 590 -23.49 13.31 -9.13
C ASP A 590 -22.83 13.24 -7.73
N ILE A 591 -23.33 14.08 -6.81
CA ILE A 591 -22.83 14.21 -5.43
C ILE A 591 -22.83 12.86 -4.70
N SER A 592 -23.80 12.00 -5.00
CA SER A 592 -23.93 10.67 -4.41
C SER A 592 -22.76 9.74 -4.77
N HIS A 593 -22.27 9.81 -6.01
CA HIS A 593 -21.16 8.98 -6.46
C HIS A 593 -19.82 9.48 -5.91
N PHE A 594 -19.67 10.81 -5.75
CA PHE A 594 -18.52 11.40 -5.07
C PHE A 594 -18.46 11.03 -3.57
N ILE A 595 -19.60 11.08 -2.88
CA ILE A 595 -19.70 10.64 -1.47
C ILE A 595 -19.38 9.14 -1.35
N ALA A 596 -19.87 8.30 -2.27
CA ALA A 596 -19.56 6.88 -2.28
C ALA A 596 -18.06 6.60 -2.49
N LEU A 597 -17.41 7.35 -3.39
CA LEU A 597 -15.97 7.25 -3.65
C LEU A 597 -15.14 7.70 -2.43
N LEU A 598 -15.51 8.83 -1.79
CA LEU A 598 -14.88 9.30 -0.56
C LEU A 598 -15.04 8.27 0.57
N LYS A 599 -16.26 7.75 0.76
CA LYS A 599 -16.54 6.75 1.79
C LYS A 599 -15.71 5.50 1.58
N LYS A 600 -15.63 4.99 0.34
CA LYS A 600 -14.79 3.85 -0.03
C LYS A 600 -13.31 4.11 0.26
N ASN A 601 -12.80 5.27 -0.13
CA ASN A 601 -11.41 5.64 0.11
C ASN A 601 -11.10 5.78 1.61
N CYS A 602 -11.99 6.40 2.39
CA CYS A 602 -11.85 6.51 3.84
C CYS A 602 -11.88 5.14 4.51
N THR A 603 -12.78 4.24 4.11
CA THR A 603 -12.84 2.88 4.66
C THR A 603 -11.60 2.06 4.30
N GLU A 604 -11.07 2.18 3.09
CA GLU A 604 -9.81 1.52 2.71
C GLU A 604 -8.61 2.05 3.51
N LEU A 605 -8.58 3.35 3.81
CA LEU A 605 -7.52 3.97 4.61
C LEU A 605 -7.60 3.53 6.08
N CYS A 606 -8.81 3.46 6.65
CA CYS A 606 -9.02 2.97 8.01
C CYS A 606 -8.60 1.49 8.12
N ASN A 607 -8.97 0.65 7.15
CA ASN A 607 -8.59 -0.76 7.12
C ASN A 607 -7.06 -0.94 7.00
N LEU A 608 -6.39 -0.10 6.20
CA LEU A 608 -4.92 -0.11 6.10
C LEU A 608 -4.25 0.33 7.40
N MET A 609 -4.80 1.35 8.08
CA MET A 609 -4.31 1.81 9.38
C MET A 609 -4.47 0.70 10.44
N GLU A 610 -5.63 0.04 10.44
CA GLU A 610 -5.92 -1.07 11.36
C GLU A 610 -5.01 -2.28 11.09
N GLN A 611 -4.74 -2.61 9.82
CA GLN A 611 -3.76 -3.65 9.47
C GLN A 611 -2.34 -3.28 9.88
N PHE A 612 -1.95 -2.01 9.71
CA PHE A 612 -0.65 -1.51 10.14
C PHE A 612 -0.50 -1.60 11.66
N ASP A 613 -1.48 -1.07 12.41
CA ASP A 613 -1.49 -1.10 13.88
C ASP A 613 -1.48 -2.53 14.41
N LYS A 614 -2.21 -3.44 13.77
CA LYS A 614 -2.20 -4.86 14.10
C LYS A 614 -0.83 -5.49 13.86
N SER A 615 -0.18 -5.17 12.73
CA SER A 615 1.19 -5.63 12.43
C SER A 615 2.23 -5.07 13.42
N GLN A 616 2.10 -3.81 13.84
CA GLN A 616 2.96 -3.23 14.87
C GLN A 616 2.74 -3.92 16.22
N CYS A 617 1.48 -4.13 16.63
CA CYS A 617 1.12 -4.86 17.83
C CYS A 617 1.72 -6.28 17.82
N ASP A 618 1.54 -7.03 16.73
CA ASP A 618 2.09 -8.39 16.58
C ASP A 618 3.62 -8.41 16.63
N LYS A 619 4.30 -7.35 16.17
CA LYS A 619 5.77 -7.26 16.19
C LYS A 619 6.33 -6.88 17.55
N TYR A 620 5.68 -5.98 18.29
CA TYR A 620 6.22 -5.38 19.50
C TYR A 620 5.67 -5.97 20.80
N ILE A 621 4.39 -6.37 20.85
CA ILE A 621 3.79 -6.98 22.06
C ILE A 621 4.57 -8.22 22.50
N PRO A 622 4.95 -9.17 21.62
CA PRO A 622 5.71 -10.35 22.04
C PRO A 622 7.10 -9.99 22.58
N LYS A 623 7.75 -8.97 22.01
CA LYS A 623 9.07 -8.51 22.48
C LYS A 623 8.99 -7.83 23.84
N LEU A 624 7.94 -7.03 24.07
CA LEU A 624 7.63 -6.42 25.36
C LEU A 624 7.32 -7.48 26.42
N ASN A 625 6.49 -8.47 26.10
CA ASN A 625 6.16 -9.57 27.00
C ASN A 625 7.41 -10.39 27.35
N LYS A 626 8.26 -10.71 26.37
CA LYS A 626 9.53 -11.41 26.61
C LYS A 626 10.51 -10.56 27.46
N GLY A 627 10.51 -9.24 27.28
CA GLY A 627 11.24 -8.31 28.13
C GLY A 627 10.70 -8.26 29.56
N LEU A 628 9.38 -8.29 29.73
CA LEU A 628 8.71 -8.32 31.02
C LEU A 628 8.98 -9.65 31.77
N GLU A 629 8.95 -10.76 31.05
CA GLU A 629 9.33 -12.09 31.57
C GLU A 629 10.81 -12.11 32.00
N SER A 630 11.70 -11.51 31.22
CA SER A 630 13.11 -11.28 31.61
C SER A 630 13.22 -10.48 32.91
N LEU A 631 12.42 -9.43 33.10
CA LEU A 631 12.40 -8.66 34.35
C LEU A 631 11.85 -9.46 35.54
N THR A 632 10.95 -10.42 35.33
CA THR A 632 10.55 -11.32 36.43
C THR A 632 11.66 -12.30 36.83
N SER A 633 12.60 -12.62 35.93
CA SER A 633 13.80 -13.37 36.27
C SER A 633 14.80 -12.58 37.14
N LEU A 634 14.79 -11.24 37.06
CA LEU A 634 15.56 -10.39 37.97
C LEU A 634 15.07 -10.48 39.42
N LYS A 635 13.77 -10.72 39.68
CA LYS A 635 13.28 -11.04 41.03
C LYS A 635 13.85 -12.34 41.59
N LYS A 636 14.27 -13.27 40.71
CA LYS A 636 14.98 -14.50 41.13
C LYS A 636 16.42 -14.22 41.57
N ILE A 637 17.03 -13.11 41.12
CA ILE A 637 18.38 -12.71 41.53
C ILE A 637 18.41 -12.34 43.01
N ASP A 638 17.37 -11.70 43.54
CA ASP A 638 17.26 -11.41 44.98
C ASP A 638 17.12 -12.69 45.81
N THR A 639 16.34 -13.67 45.33
CA THR A 639 16.26 -14.99 45.98
C THR A 639 17.59 -15.75 45.92
N ILE A 640 18.32 -15.67 44.80
CA ILE A 640 19.65 -16.29 44.66
C ILE A 640 20.68 -15.58 45.55
N LYS A 641 20.65 -14.25 45.63
CA LYS A 641 21.47 -13.49 46.59
C LYS A 641 21.19 -13.89 48.03
N SER A 642 19.92 -14.08 48.40
CA SER A 642 19.56 -14.55 49.74
C SER A 642 20.08 -15.98 50.01
N LEU A 643 19.97 -16.89 49.04
CA LEU A 643 20.47 -18.26 49.15
C LEU A 643 22.00 -18.31 49.20
N ILE A 644 22.68 -17.46 48.44
CA ILE A 644 24.15 -17.32 48.49
C ILE A 644 24.57 -16.73 49.83
N SER A 645 23.84 -15.75 50.38
CA SER A 645 24.12 -15.20 51.72
C SER A 645 23.92 -16.25 52.81
N ILE A 646 22.84 -17.04 52.73
CA ILE A 646 22.57 -18.15 53.67
C ILE A 646 23.65 -19.23 53.56
N TRP A 647 24.10 -19.55 52.34
CA TRP A 647 25.21 -20.48 52.12
C TRP A 647 26.53 -19.93 52.66
N TRP A 648 26.80 -18.63 52.48
CA TRP A 648 28.00 -17.98 52.97
C TRP A 648 28.06 -17.92 54.51
N GLU A 649 26.91 -17.70 55.16
CA GLU A 649 26.81 -17.70 56.62
C GLU A 649 26.89 -19.10 57.24
N GLN A 650 26.35 -20.14 56.56
CA GLN A 650 26.37 -21.53 57.04
C GLN A 650 26.61 -22.53 55.89
N PRO A 651 27.88 -22.77 55.48
CA PRO A 651 28.22 -23.50 54.25
C PRO A 651 27.82 -24.99 54.18
N ALA A 652 27.23 -25.53 55.25
CA ALA A 652 26.93 -26.97 55.37
C ALA A 652 25.55 -27.31 55.91
N LYS A 653 24.68 -26.33 56.20
CA LYS A 653 23.36 -26.59 56.81
C LYS A 653 22.46 -27.48 55.95
N ASN A 654 22.59 -27.37 54.62
CA ASN A 654 21.71 -28.03 53.66
C ASN A 654 22.43 -29.06 52.77
N THR A 655 23.72 -29.33 52.97
CA THR A 655 24.51 -30.15 52.02
C THR A 655 24.59 -31.64 52.38
N THR A 656 24.10 -32.08 53.55
CA THR A 656 24.19 -33.51 53.95
C THR A 656 22.98 -34.07 54.73
N PRO A 657 21.71 -33.90 54.28
CA PRO A 657 20.57 -34.53 54.94
C PRO A 657 20.61 -36.08 54.92
N TRP A 658 21.38 -36.69 54.02
CA TRP A 658 21.45 -38.15 53.85
C TRP A 658 22.63 -38.84 54.58
N VAL A 659 23.53 -38.09 55.22
CA VAL A 659 24.69 -38.68 55.90
C VAL A 659 24.28 -39.10 57.31
N THR A 660 24.20 -40.42 57.53
CA THR A 660 23.87 -41.01 58.83
C THR A 660 25.13 -41.47 59.56
N GLN A 661 25.33 -41.01 60.79
CA GLN A 661 26.38 -41.52 61.69
C GLN A 661 25.68 -42.22 62.87
N GLU A 662 26.01 -43.49 63.10
CA GLU A 662 25.30 -44.38 64.04
C GLU A 662 23.79 -44.51 63.78
N GLY A 663 23.40 -44.57 62.49
CA GLY A 663 22.01 -44.74 62.09
C GLY A 663 21.09 -43.52 62.32
N LYS A 664 21.66 -42.35 62.64
CA LYS A 664 20.90 -41.09 62.82
C LYS A 664 21.43 -39.96 61.94
N THR A 665 20.53 -39.12 61.43
CA THR A 665 20.89 -37.92 60.65
C THR A 665 21.33 -36.77 61.57
N LEU A 666 22.01 -35.76 61.00
CA LEU A 666 22.47 -34.58 61.75
C LEU A 666 21.31 -33.86 62.47
N GLU A 667 20.12 -33.77 61.84
CA GLU A 667 18.93 -33.19 62.46
C GLU A 667 18.45 -33.99 63.67
N GLN A 668 18.45 -35.33 63.58
CA GLN A 668 18.08 -36.21 64.68
C GLN A 668 19.09 -36.14 65.83
N TRP A 669 20.38 -35.97 65.53
CA TRP A 669 21.41 -35.71 66.53
C TRP A 669 21.24 -34.35 67.20
N MET A 670 20.93 -33.29 66.45
CA MET A 670 20.64 -31.96 67.00
C MET A 670 19.39 -31.94 67.89
N GLN A 671 18.40 -32.75 67.56
CA GLN A 671 17.17 -32.89 68.36
C GLN A 671 17.45 -33.69 69.64
N LYS A 672 18.22 -34.78 69.56
CA LYS A 672 18.69 -35.55 70.73
C LYS A 672 19.57 -34.69 71.65
N TRP A 673 20.46 -33.89 71.07
CA TRP A 673 21.31 -32.95 71.82
C TRP A 673 20.46 -31.92 72.55
N ARG A 674 19.48 -31.29 71.88
CA ARG A 674 18.55 -30.36 72.54
C ARG A 674 17.81 -31.00 73.70
N LEU A 675 17.29 -32.22 73.52
CA LEU A 675 16.61 -32.95 74.59
C LEU A 675 17.54 -33.24 75.77
N MET A 676 18.76 -33.71 75.51
CA MET A 676 19.77 -33.95 76.55
C MET A 676 20.17 -32.66 77.27
N VAL A 677 20.36 -31.56 76.54
CA VAL A 677 20.67 -30.24 77.12
C VAL A 677 19.51 -29.75 77.99
N THR A 678 18.26 -29.89 77.55
CA THR A 678 17.10 -29.53 78.38
C THR A 678 16.97 -30.43 79.60
N GLU A 679 17.31 -31.72 79.50
CA GLU A 679 17.27 -32.65 80.62
C GLU A 679 18.41 -32.38 81.62
N ILE A 680 19.59 -31.98 81.14
CA ILE A 680 20.70 -31.52 81.96
C ILE A 680 20.33 -30.21 82.67
N HIS A 681 19.73 -29.24 81.98
CA HIS A 681 19.24 -28.01 82.63
C HIS A 681 18.19 -28.34 83.69
N LYS A 682 17.24 -29.22 83.40
CA LYS A 682 16.23 -29.66 84.37
C LYS A 682 16.83 -30.37 85.57
N LYS A 683 17.88 -31.19 85.38
CA LYS A 683 18.63 -31.83 86.48
C LYS A 683 19.53 -30.85 87.25
N MET A 684 20.03 -29.79 86.61
CA MET A 684 20.75 -28.70 87.28
C MET A 684 19.78 -27.87 88.13
N ASP A 685 18.59 -27.58 87.61
CA ASP A 685 17.53 -26.90 88.36
C ASP A 685 17.05 -27.76 89.53
N ASP A 686 16.83 -29.06 89.33
CA ASP A 686 16.45 -29.99 90.42
C ASP A 686 17.57 -30.16 91.47
N ARG A 687 18.85 -30.07 91.09
CA ARG A 687 19.98 -30.05 92.03
C ARG A 687 20.07 -28.74 92.80
N ASN A 688 19.83 -27.59 92.15
CA ASN A 688 19.80 -26.30 92.81
C ASN A 688 18.63 -26.20 93.83
N VAL A 689 17.47 -26.80 93.52
CA VAL A 689 16.32 -26.88 94.43
C VAL A 689 16.57 -27.84 95.61
N LYS A 690 17.37 -28.91 95.43
CA LYS A 690 17.80 -29.81 96.52
C LYS A 690 18.96 -29.27 97.38
N ALA A 691 19.73 -28.30 96.89
CA ALA A 691 20.78 -27.62 97.66
C ALA A 691 20.24 -26.42 98.47
N GLN A 692 18.98 -26.01 98.25
CA GLN A 692 18.27 -24.94 98.97
C GLN A 692 17.23 -25.46 99.99
N ARG A 693 17.19 -26.78 100.23
CA ARG A 693 16.52 -27.44 101.36
C ARG A 693 17.56 -28.16 102.20
#